data_AF-A0AAU7KVN4-F1
#
_entry.id   AF-A0AAU7KVN4-F1
#
_cell.length_a   1.000
_cell.length_b   1.000
_cell.length_c   1.000
_cell.angle_alpha   90.00
_cell.angle_beta   90.00
_cell.angle_gamma   90.00
#
_symmetry.space_group_name_H-M   'P 1'
#
loop_
_entity.id
_entity.type
_entity.pdbx_description
1 polymer ?
#
loop_
_entity_poly.entity_id
_entity_poly.type
_entity_poly.pdbx_seq_one_letter_code
_entity_poly.pdbx_strand_id
1 'polypeptide(L)'
;MVELDLDHDQHSVAVRLYFDTGEGFSEDESLTLPLKGGRITKRLIYVKRRLRRLRFDPMESPGYFVIRHFRVVWLSPWFAHDRLSQRLVNMHHRWRDVSKQEVLGVLRHRALQDGTCWRDLALSDYEETFERFCSGRSYVQWLRERGWDKNSDSSSDSSSDSSSDDCDKTSMVSALEGGWRSRNRRAELDEIRGGLDGWRGKDERRRSLALERRCATAERAAQSCVDTAVEARMNTFRPIVSILLPVHDPAPEHLKDCLESVLRQDYDHWQLCIVDDASRNREVIALLEQFEARDSRIVLRRQKTNGHVCEASNAALSMAAGPYVALLDHDDLLTPCALSYVAEALSRSPRPVLVYSDEDKVDQRGVRCEPHFKPCFNPDLLLAQNYMAHLSVFDTALVRQLGGFRKGLEGSQDHDLALRVCAHTEPDRIVHIPRILYHWRVSPGSTAMTSNAKDYTSRAGLRAVADHLARSSPGATVELGRLPNTYRVRWPLPVPLPLVSLMIPTRDRVDLLAPCVDAILSRTRYSRLEVLILDNGTRCEETLAYLAEIGKGDPRVRILAWNHRFNYSGINNFGAYHARGDVLGLINNDIEPINEEWLEEMVRHVVRPDIGCVGAKLYYPNDTIQHAGVVLGIGGVAGHAHKYFNRHANGYFSRLALAQNYSAVTGACLLIRKALYRQVGGLNARDLPIAFNDVDLCLKVREAGYRNVWTPDAELYHHESESRGADDNASKRARAIGEVLYMRHTWGEQLDRDPAYNPNLTLVHEDFSLR
;
A
#
# COMPACT_ATOMS: atom_id res chain seq x y z
N MET A 1 26.92 -2.82 18.67
CA MET A 1 25.47 -3.08 18.51
C MET A 1 24.73 -1.95 19.16
N VAL A 2 23.67 -1.47 18.53
CA VAL A 2 22.71 -0.54 19.14
C VAL A 2 21.46 -1.31 19.51
N GLU A 3 20.91 -1.00 20.67
CA GLU A 3 19.60 -1.39 21.14
C GLU A 3 18.77 -0.11 21.33
N LEU A 4 17.56 -0.07 20.78
CA LEU A 4 16.67 1.10 20.85
C LEU A 4 15.22 0.64 21.00
N ASP A 5 14.52 1.23 21.97
CA ASP A 5 13.07 1.14 22.13
C ASP A 5 12.54 2.57 22.30
N LEU A 6 11.49 2.89 21.55
CA LEU A 6 11.00 4.26 21.39
C LEU A 6 9.51 4.22 21.09
N ASP A 7 8.72 4.88 21.92
CA ASP A 7 7.32 5.18 21.61
C ASP A 7 7.28 6.37 20.64
N HIS A 8 6.41 6.30 19.63
CA HIS A 8 6.20 7.36 18.64
C HIS A 8 4.74 7.43 18.19
N ASP A 9 4.36 8.55 17.58
CA ASP A 9 3.03 8.82 17.02
C ASP A 9 2.89 8.42 15.53
N GLN A 10 4.00 8.24 14.79
CA GLN A 10 3.98 7.94 13.35
C GLN A 10 3.67 6.47 13.01
N HIS A 11 3.12 6.23 11.82
CA HIS A 11 2.73 4.89 11.33
C HIS A 11 3.90 3.91 11.15
N SER A 12 5.09 4.41 10.84
CA SER A 12 6.34 3.66 10.76
C SER A 12 7.50 4.62 11.02
N VAL A 13 8.37 4.31 11.98
CA VAL A 13 9.55 5.14 12.27
C VAL A 13 10.84 4.37 11.98
N ALA A 14 11.71 5.03 11.23
CA ALA A 14 13.08 4.61 11.01
C ALA A 14 14.01 5.68 11.61
N VAL A 15 14.74 5.30 12.66
CA VAL A 15 15.62 6.21 13.41
C VAL A 15 16.94 6.32 12.68
N ARG A 16 17.44 7.52 12.39
CA ARG A 16 18.76 7.69 11.75
C ARG A 16 19.84 7.95 12.78
N LEU A 17 20.92 7.19 12.69
CA LEU A 17 22.13 7.33 13.50
C LEU A 17 23.25 7.84 12.60
N TYR A 18 23.83 9.00 12.93
CA TYR A 18 24.92 9.60 12.19
C TYR A 18 26.23 9.45 12.97
N PHE A 19 27.26 8.94 12.33
CA PHE A 19 28.59 8.77 12.89
C PHE A 19 29.50 9.88 12.37
N ASP A 20 30.21 10.56 13.27
CA ASP A 20 31.31 11.45 12.89
C ASP A 20 32.63 10.76 13.22
N THR A 21 33.39 10.40 12.19
CA THR A 21 34.71 9.77 12.34
C THR A 21 35.89 10.75 12.25
N GLY A 22 35.62 12.05 12.08
CA GLY A 22 36.61 13.12 11.97
C GLY A 22 36.32 14.16 10.88
N GLU A 23 35.32 13.94 10.04
CA GLU A 23 34.97 14.78 8.88
C GLU A 23 33.61 15.50 9.06
N GLY A 24 32.94 15.31 10.20
CA GLY A 24 31.59 15.83 10.45
C GLY A 24 30.51 14.74 10.35
N PHE A 25 29.24 15.13 10.38
CA PHE A 25 28.13 14.22 10.09
C PHE A 25 27.80 14.26 8.60
N SER A 26 27.76 13.11 7.94
CA SER A 26 27.35 12.96 6.54
C SER A 26 26.25 11.89 6.41
N GLU A 27 25.50 11.95 5.31
CA GLU A 27 24.54 10.91 4.96
C GLU A 27 25.25 9.56 4.70
N ASP A 28 26.46 9.58 4.13
CA ASP A 28 27.28 8.40 3.84
C ASP A 28 27.79 7.68 5.11
N GLU A 29 28.03 8.42 6.21
CA GLU A 29 28.33 7.85 7.53
C GLU A 29 27.07 7.80 8.43
N SER A 30 25.89 7.51 7.85
CA SER A 30 24.63 7.31 8.57
C SER A 30 24.08 5.88 8.49
N LEU A 31 23.16 5.52 9.40
CA LEU A 31 22.55 4.20 9.48
C LEU A 31 21.11 4.26 10.02
N THR A 32 20.20 3.61 9.31
CA THR A 32 18.75 3.67 9.58
C THR A 32 18.27 2.48 10.40
N LEU A 33 17.72 2.70 11.59
CA LEU A 33 17.22 1.67 12.50
C LEU A 33 15.68 1.63 12.45
N PRO A 34 15.07 0.76 11.62
CA PRO A 34 13.61 0.62 11.55
C PRO A 34 13.08 0.03 12.86
N LEU A 35 12.20 0.79 13.52
CA LEU A 35 11.65 0.42 14.81
C LEU A 35 10.56 -0.64 14.72
N LYS A 36 10.39 -1.37 15.82
CA LYS A 36 9.25 -2.27 16.04
C LYS A 36 8.54 -1.82 17.30
N GLY A 37 7.31 -1.32 17.18
CA GLY A 37 6.53 -0.79 18.30
C GLY A 37 6.48 -1.77 19.48
N GLY A 38 6.77 -1.26 20.68
CA GLY A 38 6.78 -2.02 21.93
C GLY A 38 7.87 -3.10 22.03
N ARG A 39 8.96 -3.01 21.25
CA ARG A 39 10.08 -3.96 21.32
C ARG A 39 11.43 -3.26 21.12
N ILE A 40 12.38 -3.56 22.01
CA ILE A 40 13.81 -3.22 21.83
C ILE A 40 14.31 -3.78 20.49
N THR A 41 14.50 -2.87 19.55
CA THR A 41 15.07 -3.11 18.23
C THR A 41 16.59 -3.17 18.36
N LYS A 42 17.23 -4.19 17.77
CA LYS A 42 18.67 -4.42 17.88
C LYS A 42 19.34 -4.48 16.52
N ARG A 43 20.44 -3.75 16.34
CA ARG A 43 21.19 -3.69 15.09
C ARG A 43 22.70 -3.73 15.31
N LEU A 44 23.40 -4.56 14.54
CA LEU A 44 24.85 -4.55 14.47
C LEU A 44 25.29 -3.32 13.68
N ILE A 45 26.39 -2.71 14.12
CA ILE A 45 26.97 -1.51 13.51
C ILE A 45 28.47 -1.73 13.50
N TYR A 46 29.10 -1.49 12.36
CA TYR A 46 30.53 -1.56 12.17
C TYR A 46 31.05 -0.20 11.70
N VAL A 47 31.68 0.55 12.62
CA VAL A 47 32.29 1.84 12.30
C VAL A 47 33.74 1.58 11.87
N LYS A 48 34.07 1.88 10.60
CA LYS A 48 35.39 1.57 10.01
C LYS A 48 36.54 2.38 10.61
N ARG A 49 36.23 3.57 11.16
CA ARG A 49 37.16 4.54 11.73
C ARG A 49 36.81 4.81 13.20
N ARG A 50 37.66 5.55 13.92
CA ARG A 50 37.40 5.90 15.32
C ARG A 50 36.24 6.91 15.41
N LEU A 51 35.11 6.47 15.95
CA LEU A 51 33.97 7.33 16.24
C LEU A 51 34.37 8.47 17.20
N ARG A 52 34.04 9.71 16.84
CA ARG A 52 34.23 10.91 17.66
C ARG A 52 32.92 11.43 18.25
N ARG A 53 31.88 11.55 17.42
CA ARG A 53 30.53 11.98 17.84
C ARG A 53 29.48 11.06 17.23
N LEU A 54 28.33 10.98 17.89
CA LEU A 54 27.13 10.29 17.43
C LEU A 54 25.99 11.30 17.45
N ARG A 55 25.23 11.41 16.35
CA ARG A 55 23.95 12.14 16.30
C ARG A 55 22.82 11.12 16.14
N PHE A 56 21.72 11.39 16.81
CA PHE A 56 20.54 10.53 16.89
C PHE A 56 19.34 11.35 16.43
N ASP A 57 18.78 10.94 15.29
CA ASP A 57 17.60 11.55 14.68
C ASP A 57 16.45 10.53 14.84
N PRO A 58 15.56 10.70 15.84
CA PRO A 58 14.57 9.69 16.18
C PRO A 58 13.52 9.49 15.08
N MET A 59 13.25 10.53 14.28
CA MET A 59 12.14 10.60 13.33
C MET A 59 12.57 11.46 12.15
N GLU A 60 12.10 11.15 10.95
CA GLU A 60 12.43 11.92 9.72
C GLU A 60 11.56 13.18 9.55
N SER A 61 10.50 13.31 10.35
CA SER A 61 9.58 14.45 10.38
C SER A 61 9.20 14.81 11.82
N PRO A 62 8.74 16.05 12.09
CA PRO A 62 8.35 16.46 13.43
C PRO A 62 7.22 15.60 14.00
N GLY A 63 7.31 15.26 15.29
CA GLY A 63 6.30 14.51 16.03
C GLY A 63 6.77 14.22 17.45
N TYR A 64 6.01 13.42 18.18
CA TYR A 64 6.32 13.05 19.55
C TYR A 64 7.06 11.71 19.62
N PHE A 65 8.13 11.66 20.40
CA PHE A 65 8.81 10.42 20.77
C PHE A 65 9.16 10.36 22.25
N VAL A 66 9.22 9.14 22.80
CA VAL A 66 9.80 8.85 24.12
C VAL A 66 10.79 7.70 23.97
N ILE A 67 12.07 7.97 24.20
CA ILE A 67 13.10 6.92 24.26
C ILE A 67 12.87 6.10 25.54
N ARG A 68 12.42 4.85 25.39
CA ARG A 68 12.24 3.89 26.50
C ARG A 68 13.53 3.18 26.84
N HIS A 69 14.35 2.87 25.83
CA HIS A 69 15.65 2.23 25.98
C HIS A 69 16.58 2.72 24.88
N PHE A 70 17.79 3.14 25.23
CA PHE A 70 18.86 3.35 24.24
C PHE A 70 20.18 2.87 24.80
N ARG A 71 20.85 1.96 24.08
CA ARG A 71 22.12 1.37 24.53
C ARG A 71 23.03 1.07 23.37
N VAL A 72 24.28 1.53 23.46
CA VAL A 72 25.37 1.12 22.58
C VAL A 72 26.22 0.07 23.32
N VAL A 73 26.34 -1.12 22.74
CA VAL A 73 27.03 -2.26 23.35
C VAL A 73 28.17 -2.73 22.43
N TRP A 74 29.39 -2.76 22.97
CA TRP A 74 30.52 -3.43 22.34
C TRP A 74 30.32 -4.95 22.40
N LEU A 75 30.48 -5.61 21.26
CA LEU A 75 30.35 -7.06 21.13
C LEU A 75 31.71 -7.70 20.91
N SER A 76 31.88 -8.93 21.39
CA SER A 76 33.00 -9.77 20.95
C SER A 76 32.86 -10.08 19.45
N PRO A 77 33.97 -10.23 18.70
CA PRO A 77 33.91 -10.55 17.27
C PRO A 77 33.08 -11.81 16.98
N TRP A 78 33.20 -12.85 17.81
CA TRP A 78 32.43 -14.08 17.69
C TRP A 78 30.92 -13.85 17.77
N PHE A 79 30.45 -13.10 18.78
CA PHE A 79 29.01 -12.85 18.96
C PHE A 79 28.45 -11.90 17.87
N ALA A 80 29.26 -10.95 17.39
CA ALA A 80 28.90 -10.11 16.25
C ALA A 80 28.74 -10.95 14.97
N HIS A 81 29.67 -11.87 14.69
CA HIS A 81 29.57 -12.77 13.53
C HIS A 81 28.37 -13.72 13.63
N ASP A 82 28.09 -14.31 14.80
CA ASP A 82 26.92 -15.18 15.02
C ASP A 82 25.60 -14.46 14.71
N ARG A 83 25.46 -13.22 15.22
CA ARG A 83 24.26 -12.39 15.01
C ARG A 83 24.12 -11.90 13.57
N LEU A 84 25.23 -11.63 12.89
CA LEU A 84 25.24 -11.29 11.46
C LEU A 84 24.77 -12.51 10.65
N SER A 85 25.38 -13.67 10.84
CA SER A 85 25.01 -14.91 10.14
C SER A 85 23.54 -15.28 10.38
N GLN A 86 23.06 -15.19 11.62
CA GLN A 86 21.65 -15.46 11.94
C GLN A 86 20.70 -14.53 11.19
N ARG A 87 21.02 -13.22 11.10
CA ARG A 87 20.14 -12.27 10.40
C ARG A 87 20.16 -12.50 8.90
N LEU A 88 21.32 -12.77 8.32
CA LEU A 88 21.46 -13.04 6.89
C LEU A 88 20.57 -14.22 6.47
N VAL A 89 20.70 -15.38 7.12
CA VAL A 89 19.87 -16.57 6.81
C VAL A 89 18.37 -16.27 6.94
N ASN A 90 17.97 -15.57 8.00
CA ASN A 90 16.56 -15.31 8.29
C ASN A 90 15.91 -14.26 7.36
N MET A 91 16.67 -13.24 6.94
CA MET A 91 16.12 -12.02 6.31
C MET A 91 16.60 -11.75 4.88
N HIS A 92 17.78 -12.24 4.52
CA HIS A 92 18.40 -11.91 3.23
C HIS A 92 18.10 -12.97 2.18
N HIS A 93 17.63 -12.54 1.02
CA HIS A 93 17.22 -13.43 -0.07
C HIS A 93 18.34 -14.40 -0.52
N ARG A 94 19.60 -13.94 -0.61
CA ARG A 94 20.76 -14.76 -1.05
C ARG A 94 21.26 -15.79 -0.03
N TRP A 95 20.77 -15.75 1.22
CA TRP A 95 21.28 -16.54 2.34
C TRP A 95 20.28 -17.57 2.89
N ARG A 96 19.07 -17.65 2.30
CA ARG A 96 17.98 -18.53 2.77
C ARG A 96 18.34 -20.03 2.77
N ASP A 97 19.13 -20.46 1.78
CA ASP A 97 19.52 -21.87 1.59
C ASP A 97 20.90 -22.20 2.18
N VAL A 98 21.50 -21.29 2.96
CA VAL A 98 22.82 -21.46 3.58
C VAL A 98 22.65 -21.66 5.09
N SER A 99 23.26 -22.68 5.69
CA SER A 99 23.17 -22.82 7.14
C SER A 99 23.95 -21.72 7.85
N LYS A 100 23.51 -21.33 9.07
CA LYS A 100 24.16 -20.25 9.84
C LYS A 100 25.68 -20.45 10.02
N GLN A 101 26.12 -21.71 10.08
CA GLN A 101 27.52 -22.09 10.27
C GLN A 101 28.37 -21.85 9.01
N GLU A 102 27.77 -21.98 7.82
CA GLU A 102 28.45 -21.84 6.53
C GLU A 102 28.59 -20.38 6.06
N VAL A 103 27.71 -19.48 6.51
CA VAL A 103 27.64 -18.07 6.07
C VAL A 103 29.00 -17.38 5.99
N LEU A 104 29.81 -17.49 7.06
CA LEU A 104 31.14 -16.84 7.10
C LEU A 104 32.15 -17.50 6.14
N GLY A 105 32.01 -18.79 5.85
CA GLY A 105 32.83 -19.50 4.88
C GLY A 105 32.52 -19.05 3.45
N VAL A 106 31.23 -19.01 3.11
CA VAL A 106 30.74 -18.54 1.81
C VAL A 106 31.09 -17.06 1.58
N LEU A 107 30.91 -16.19 2.57
CA LEU A 107 31.32 -14.77 2.51
C LEU A 107 32.80 -14.61 2.17
N ARG A 108 33.68 -15.38 2.84
CA ARG A 108 35.13 -15.33 2.60
C ARG A 108 35.51 -15.88 1.22
N HIS A 109 34.83 -16.94 0.77
CA HIS A 109 35.09 -17.52 -0.54
C HIS A 109 34.69 -16.58 -1.68
N ARG A 110 33.51 -15.96 -1.61
CA ARG A 110 33.06 -14.94 -2.58
C ARG A 110 33.98 -13.73 -2.61
N ALA A 111 34.30 -13.17 -1.44
CA ALA A 111 35.21 -12.03 -1.36
C ALA A 111 36.60 -12.32 -1.97
N LEU A 112 37.09 -13.56 -1.87
CA LEU A 112 38.32 -14.00 -2.54
C LEU A 112 38.17 -14.02 -4.07
N GLN A 113 37.02 -14.44 -4.60
CA GLN A 113 36.71 -14.46 -6.04
C GLN A 113 36.55 -13.04 -6.60
N ASP A 114 35.88 -12.17 -5.86
CA ASP A 114 35.56 -10.79 -6.26
C ASP A 114 36.72 -9.82 -6.03
N GLY A 115 37.81 -10.25 -5.38
CA GLY A 115 38.94 -9.39 -5.00
C GLY A 115 38.60 -8.35 -3.93
N THR A 116 37.56 -8.60 -3.12
CA THR A 116 37.04 -7.67 -2.11
C THR A 116 37.32 -8.11 -0.67
N CYS A 117 37.06 -7.24 0.30
CA CYS A 117 37.12 -7.60 1.71
C CYS A 117 35.81 -8.28 2.13
N TRP A 118 35.91 -9.48 2.72
CA TRP A 118 34.73 -10.23 3.17
C TRP A 118 33.86 -9.47 4.18
N ARG A 119 34.42 -8.52 4.94
CA ARG A 119 33.64 -7.68 5.87
C ARG A 119 32.82 -6.62 5.15
N ASP A 120 33.31 -6.09 4.03
CA ASP A 120 32.57 -5.11 3.23
C ASP A 120 31.42 -5.81 2.49
N LEU A 121 31.66 -7.00 1.92
CA LEU A 121 30.60 -7.85 1.36
C LEU A 121 29.56 -8.26 2.42
N ALA A 122 30.02 -8.70 3.60
CA ALA A 122 29.13 -9.07 4.71
C ALA A 122 28.32 -7.90 5.25
N LEU A 123 28.89 -6.68 5.23
CA LEU A 123 28.18 -5.47 5.61
C LEU A 123 27.14 -5.13 4.55
N SER A 124 27.48 -5.16 3.26
CA SER A 124 26.54 -4.93 2.16
C SER A 124 25.32 -5.85 2.23
N ASP A 125 25.53 -7.17 2.29
CA ASP A 125 24.44 -8.15 2.46
C ASP A 125 23.66 -7.93 3.77
N TYR A 126 24.29 -7.42 4.84
CA TYR A 126 23.62 -7.13 6.11
C TYR A 126 22.76 -5.87 6.02
N GLU A 127 23.22 -4.82 5.34
CA GLU A 127 22.49 -3.58 5.06
C GLU A 127 21.23 -3.87 4.22
N GLU A 128 21.34 -4.67 3.14
CA GLU A 128 20.21 -5.10 2.30
C GLU A 128 19.05 -5.73 3.09
N THR A 129 19.31 -6.31 4.28
CA THR A 129 18.24 -6.85 5.14
C THR A 129 17.39 -5.80 5.86
N PHE A 130 17.73 -4.52 5.78
CA PHE A 130 16.97 -3.42 6.38
C PHE A 130 16.25 -2.55 5.33
N GLU A 131 16.66 -2.63 4.05
CA GLU A 131 16.03 -1.88 2.93
C GLU A 131 14.52 -2.15 2.84
N ARG A 132 14.08 -3.39 3.09
CA ARG A 132 12.65 -3.80 3.14
C ARG A 132 11.79 -3.13 4.22
N PHE A 133 12.39 -2.32 5.08
CA PHE A 133 11.70 -1.56 6.14
C PHE A 133 12.04 -0.06 6.08
N CYS A 134 12.73 0.36 5.03
CA CYS A 134 13.01 1.76 4.74
C CYS A 134 12.21 2.11 3.50
N SER A 135 11.26 3.05 3.60
CA SER A 135 10.83 3.77 2.40
C SER A 135 12.06 4.49 1.85
N GLY A 136 12.69 3.94 0.82
CA GLY A 136 13.96 4.47 0.27
C GLY A 136 13.88 5.88 -0.30
N ARG A 137 12.70 6.50 -0.23
CA ARG A 137 12.39 7.89 -0.55
C ARG A 137 11.40 8.42 0.49
N SER A 138 11.69 9.57 1.08
CA SER A 138 10.65 10.35 1.77
C SER A 138 9.64 10.87 0.75
N TYR A 139 8.42 11.21 1.19
CA TYR A 139 7.41 11.72 0.27
C TYR A 139 7.85 13.02 -0.42
N VAL A 140 8.53 13.92 0.31
CA VAL A 140 9.10 15.16 -0.25
C VAL A 140 10.16 14.86 -1.34
N GLN A 141 11.04 13.87 -1.12
CA GLN A 141 11.99 13.44 -2.15
C GLN A 141 11.27 12.89 -3.39
N TRP A 142 10.26 12.03 -3.18
CA TRP A 142 9.46 11.43 -4.24
C TRP A 142 8.74 12.48 -5.11
N LEU A 143 8.23 13.56 -4.49
CA LEU A 143 7.63 14.69 -5.20
C LEU A 143 8.66 15.45 -6.04
N ARG A 144 9.86 15.71 -5.51
CA ARG A 144 10.93 16.41 -6.23
C ARG A 144 11.43 15.64 -7.44
N GLU A 145 11.66 14.33 -7.30
CA GLU A 145 12.09 13.44 -8.39
C GLU A 145 11.08 13.40 -9.55
N ARG A 146 9.79 13.63 -9.27
CA ARG A 146 8.71 13.69 -10.27
C ARG A 146 8.41 15.11 -10.79
N GLY A 147 9.09 16.14 -10.28
CA GLY A 147 8.80 17.54 -10.60
C GLY A 147 7.45 18.05 -10.06
N TRP A 148 6.91 17.39 -9.04
CA TRP A 148 5.61 17.69 -8.42
C TRP A 148 5.72 18.58 -7.16
N ASP A 149 6.94 18.90 -6.74
CA ASP A 149 7.25 19.98 -5.82
C ASP A 149 7.90 21.12 -6.61
N LYS A 150 7.25 22.29 -6.66
CA LYS A 150 7.75 23.52 -7.30
C LYS A 150 7.99 24.65 -6.30
N ASN A 151 7.81 24.41 -4.99
CA ASN A 151 7.90 25.44 -3.97
C ASN A 151 9.31 25.55 -3.35
N SER A 152 10.29 24.74 -3.78
CA SER A 152 11.65 24.76 -3.24
C SER A 152 12.62 25.76 -3.89
N ASP A 153 12.26 26.40 -5.02
CA ASP A 153 13.16 27.30 -5.76
C ASP A 153 13.13 28.76 -5.26
N SER A 154 12.40 29.06 -4.18
CA SER A 154 12.42 30.37 -3.52
C SER A 154 13.29 30.39 -2.26
N SER A 155 14.60 30.51 -2.48
CA SER A 155 15.62 31.15 -1.62
C SER A 155 15.47 31.11 -0.09
N SER A 156 16.44 30.47 0.59
CA SER A 156 16.83 30.81 1.97
C SER A 156 18.36 30.79 2.16
N ASP A 157 19.08 31.53 1.32
CA ASP A 157 20.45 31.95 1.63
C ASP A 157 20.36 33.11 2.64
N SER A 158 20.42 32.78 3.93
CA SER A 158 20.39 33.75 5.03
C SER A 158 21.75 33.86 5.70
N SER A 159 22.74 34.35 4.96
CA SER A 159 24.01 34.81 5.54
C SER A 159 23.80 36.18 6.21
N SER A 160 23.46 36.19 7.49
CA SER A 160 23.48 37.42 8.29
C SER A 160 24.92 37.81 8.61
N ASP A 161 25.39 38.88 7.98
CA ASP A 161 26.66 39.53 8.32
C ASP A 161 26.70 39.97 9.79
N SER A 162 27.80 39.67 10.47
CA SER A 162 28.21 40.37 11.68
C SER A 162 29.73 40.55 11.67
N SER A 163 30.15 41.79 11.43
CA SER A 163 31.51 42.32 11.66
C SER A 163 32.09 41.85 13.01
N SER A 164 33.39 41.63 13.18
CA SER A 164 34.42 42.67 12.99
C SER A 164 35.86 42.14 13.17
N ASP A 165 36.79 42.84 12.50
CA ASP A 165 38.18 43.15 12.89
C ASP A 165 39.37 42.15 12.78
N ASP A 166 40.44 42.75 12.25
CA ASP A 166 41.88 42.55 12.46
C ASP A 166 42.68 41.34 11.92
N CYS A 167 43.19 41.56 10.70
CA CYS A 167 44.60 41.91 10.40
C CYS A 167 45.76 40.90 10.62
N ASP A 168 46.81 41.15 9.81
CA ASP A 168 48.16 40.58 9.73
C ASP A 168 48.31 39.05 9.53
N LYS A 169 48.85 38.58 8.39
CA LYS A 169 50.20 38.77 7.80
C LYS A 169 51.35 38.21 8.64
N THR A 170 52.11 37.31 7.99
CA THR A 170 53.52 36.95 8.30
C THR A 170 53.76 36.25 9.65
N SER A 171 54.74 35.35 9.81
CA SER A 171 55.77 34.81 8.89
C SER A 171 56.34 33.48 9.43
N MET A 172 57.13 32.78 8.59
CA MET A 172 58.37 32.05 8.96
C MET A 172 58.31 30.85 9.93
N VAL A 173 59.29 29.93 9.98
CA VAL A 173 60.20 29.29 8.98
C VAL A 173 60.94 28.15 9.70
N SER A 174 61.24 27.03 9.01
CA SER A 174 62.07 25.89 9.49
C SER A 174 61.50 25.12 10.71
N ALA A 175 61.89 23.89 11.07
CA ALA A 175 62.87 22.90 10.57
C ALA A 175 62.27 21.46 10.77
N LEU A 176 62.87 20.32 10.41
CA LEU A 176 64.19 20.00 9.85
C LEU A 176 64.04 18.87 8.78
N GLU A 177 64.80 17.76 8.84
CA GLU A 177 64.90 16.76 7.74
C GLU A 177 64.93 15.28 8.19
N GLY A 178 64.69 14.37 7.22
CA GLY A 178 65.25 13.01 7.19
C GLY A 178 64.32 11.92 6.63
N GLY A 179 64.56 11.26 5.49
CA GLY A 179 65.57 11.51 4.45
C GLY A 179 65.51 10.51 3.27
N TRP A 180 65.62 11.04 2.04
CA TRP A 180 66.23 10.44 0.81
C TRP A 180 65.89 9.03 0.30
N ARG A 181 65.45 8.96 -0.98
CA ARG A 181 66.25 8.33 -2.07
C ARG A 181 65.85 8.74 -3.52
N SER A 182 66.84 9.25 -4.25
CA SER A 182 67.06 9.29 -5.73
C SER A 182 65.96 9.73 -6.72
N ARG A 183 66.29 10.74 -7.55
CA ARG A 183 65.57 11.18 -8.78
C ARG A 183 66.23 10.63 -10.06
N ASN A 184 65.43 10.26 -11.06
CA ASN A 184 65.59 10.58 -12.50
C ASN A 184 64.41 9.94 -13.27
N ARG A 185 63.77 10.54 -14.29
CA ARG A 185 64.13 11.69 -15.14
C ARG A 185 62.92 12.63 -15.33
N ARG A 186 63.20 13.92 -15.59
CA ARG A 186 62.28 14.82 -16.33
C ARG A 186 62.56 14.64 -17.82
N ALA A 187 61.58 14.19 -18.60
CA ALA A 187 61.57 14.27 -20.06
C ALA A 187 60.16 14.00 -20.65
N GLU A 188 59.09 14.45 -19.98
CA GLU A 188 57.70 14.20 -20.43
C GLU A 188 56.68 15.16 -19.76
N LEU A 189 57.07 16.43 -19.55
CA LEU A 189 56.26 17.41 -18.81
C LEU A 189 56.23 18.84 -19.42
N ASP A 190 56.48 18.97 -20.72
CA ASP A 190 56.34 20.25 -21.44
C ASP A 190 55.19 20.28 -22.48
N GLU A 191 54.35 19.24 -22.55
CA GLU A 191 53.19 19.20 -23.47
C GLU A 191 51.82 19.44 -22.79
N ILE A 192 51.76 19.71 -21.48
CA ILE A 192 50.50 19.89 -20.73
C ILE A 192 50.48 21.23 -19.96
N ARG A 193 50.84 22.34 -20.64
CA ARG A 193 50.70 23.71 -20.09
C ARG A 193 50.18 24.79 -21.07
N GLY A 194 49.55 24.40 -22.17
CA GLY A 194 48.79 25.31 -23.03
C GLY A 194 47.44 24.70 -23.42
N GLY A 195 46.34 25.16 -22.81
CA GLY A 195 45.00 24.64 -23.15
C GLY A 195 43.89 24.77 -22.09
N LEU A 196 44.19 25.25 -20.88
CA LEU A 196 43.21 25.43 -19.82
C LEU A 196 42.79 26.90 -19.69
N ASP A 197 41.79 27.29 -20.49
CA ASP A 197 40.86 28.43 -20.22
C ASP A 197 39.67 28.50 -21.19
N GLY A 198 39.69 27.75 -22.31
CA GLY A 198 38.64 27.83 -23.34
C GLY A 198 37.45 26.87 -23.24
N TRP A 199 37.42 25.93 -22.27
CA TRP A 199 36.63 24.69 -22.38
C TRP A 199 35.69 24.32 -21.22
N ARG A 200 35.30 25.27 -20.35
CA ARG A 200 34.20 25.05 -19.36
C ARG A 200 32.89 25.77 -19.67
N GLY A 201 32.91 26.97 -20.27
CA GLY A 201 31.71 27.80 -20.44
C GLY A 201 30.71 27.42 -21.55
N LYS A 202 31.03 26.47 -22.45
CA LYS A 202 30.15 26.10 -23.59
C LYS A 202 29.40 24.79 -23.42
N ASP A 203 29.86 23.90 -22.54
CA ASP A 203 29.26 22.57 -22.38
C ASP A 203 28.09 22.59 -21.39
N GLU A 204 28.11 23.46 -20.38
CA GLU A 204 26.98 23.63 -19.45
C GLU A 204 25.74 24.22 -20.12
N ARG A 205 25.86 25.23 -21.00
CA ARG A 205 24.71 25.72 -21.79
C ARG A 205 24.17 24.68 -22.77
N ARG A 206 25.02 23.84 -23.36
CA ARG A 206 24.57 22.72 -24.22
C ARG A 206 23.91 21.62 -23.41
N ARG A 207 24.40 21.31 -22.21
CA ARG A 207 23.78 20.35 -21.28
C ARG A 207 22.47 20.88 -20.72
N SER A 208 22.37 22.16 -20.35
CA SER A 208 21.13 22.83 -19.93
C SER A 208 20.08 22.81 -21.05
N LEU A 209 20.39 23.25 -22.28
CA LEU A 209 19.46 23.17 -23.41
C LEU A 209 19.12 21.72 -23.83
N ALA A 210 20.03 20.76 -23.62
CA ALA A 210 19.73 19.34 -23.81
C ALA A 210 18.89 18.75 -22.67
N LEU A 211 19.01 19.27 -21.45
CA LEU A 211 18.23 18.87 -20.27
C LEU A 211 16.82 19.48 -20.34
N GLU A 212 16.67 20.75 -20.70
CA GLU A 212 15.38 21.39 -20.98
C GLU A 212 14.65 20.68 -22.13
N ARG A 213 15.34 20.36 -23.23
CA ARG A 213 14.77 19.54 -24.30
C ARG A 213 14.44 18.13 -23.83
N ARG A 214 15.23 17.51 -22.95
CA ARG A 214 14.92 16.20 -22.37
C ARG A 214 13.80 16.25 -21.34
N CYS A 215 13.60 17.34 -20.60
CA CYS A 215 12.46 17.54 -19.70
C CYS A 215 11.19 17.77 -20.50
N ALA A 216 11.19 18.66 -21.50
CA ALA A 216 10.06 18.82 -22.41
C ALA A 216 9.75 17.54 -23.22
N THR A 217 10.75 16.68 -23.46
CA THR A 217 10.56 15.35 -24.07
C THR A 217 10.14 14.29 -23.05
N ALA A 218 10.51 14.40 -21.78
CA ALA A 218 10.10 13.50 -20.70
C ALA A 218 8.69 13.79 -20.20
N GLU A 219 8.29 15.05 -20.14
CA GLU A 219 6.89 15.47 -19.99
C GLU A 219 6.08 14.91 -21.14
N ARG A 220 6.48 15.11 -22.41
CA ARG A 220 5.80 14.50 -23.58
C ARG A 220 5.83 12.97 -23.59
N ALA A 221 6.87 12.32 -23.06
CA ALA A 221 6.95 10.86 -22.97
C ALA A 221 6.10 10.29 -21.83
N ALA A 222 5.89 11.05 -20.74
CA ALA A 222 4.90 10.76 -19.71
C ALA A 222 3.46 11.10 -20.16
N GLN A 223 3.31 12.01 -21.12
CA GLN A 223 2.04 12.35 -21.79
C GLN A 223 1.67 11.35 -22.91
N SER A 224 2.59 10.51 -23.36
CA SER A 224 2.45 9.67 -24.57
C SER A 224 1.74 8.33 -24.31
N CYS A 225 0.56 8.37 -23.68
CA CYS A 225 -0.47 7.32 -23.77
C CYS A 225 -1.87 7.86 -23.43
N VAL A 226 -2.13 9.14 -23.73
CA VAL A 226 -3.52 9.55 -23.95
C VAL A 226 -3.93 8.95 -25.29
N ASP A 227 -4.93 8.06 -25.30
CA ASP A 227 -5.51 7.57 -26.55
C ASP A 227 -5.85 8.77 -27.43
N THR A 228 -5.55 8.72 -28.74
CA THR A 228 -5.89 9.82 -29.66
C THR A 228 -7.41 10.10 -29.65
N ALA A 229 -8.21 9.10 -29.27
CA ALA A 229 -9.65 9.23 -29.00
C ALA A 229 -9.99 10.03 -27.72
N VAL A 230 -9.17 9.97 -26.66
CA VAL A 230 -9.34 10.78 -25.44
C VAL A 230 -8.93 12.23 -25.69
N GLU A 231 -7.80 12.49 -26.37
CA GLU A 231 -7.44 13.86 -26.79
C GLU A 231 -8.52 14.49 -27.70
N ALA A 232 -8.99 13.74 -28.71
CA ALA A 232 -10.08 14.18 -29.58
C ALA A 232 -11.39 14.40 -28.82
N ARG A 233 -11.68 13.61 -27.78
CA ARG A 233 -12.85 13.80 -26.91
C ARG A 233 -12.70 15.00 -26.00
N MET A 234 -11.56 15.23 -25.35
CA MET A 234 -11.33 16.45 -24.54
C MET A 234 -11.45 17.73 -25.38
N ASN A 235 -11.05 17.67 -26.66
CA ASN A 235 -11.24 18.78 -27.61
C ASN A 235 -12.69 19.00 -28.07
N THR A 236 -13.60 18.04 -27.85
CA THR A 236 -15.02 18.13 -28.24
C THR A 236 -16.00 18.14 -27.05
N PHE A 237 -15.56 17.68 -25.88
CA PHE A 237 -16.33 17.63 -24.65
C PHE A 237 -15.54 18.27 -23.50
N ARG A 238 -15.90 19.52 -23.19
CA ARG A 238 -15.39 20.27 -22.05
C ARG A 238 -16.51 20.51 -21.03
N PRO A 239 -16.76 19.57 -20.10
CA PRO A 239 -17.80 19.74 -19.10
C PRO A 239 -17.46 20.89 -18.15
N ILE A 240 -18.47 21.69 -17.79
CA ILE A 240 -18.38 22.57 -16.62
C ILE A 240 -18.39 21.69 -15.36
N VAL A 241 -17.37 21.83 -14.53
CA VAL A 241 -17.35 21.23 -13.19
C VAL A 241 -17.79 22.28 -12.16
N SER A 242 -18.95 22.07 -11.54
CA SER A 242 -19.47 22.91 -10.46
C SER A 242 -18.91 22.45 -9.11
N ILE A 243 -17.93 23.17 -8.58
CA ILE A 243 -17.34 22.91 -7.26
C ILE A 243 -18.32 23.39 -6.18
N LEU A 244 -18.68 22.51 -5.25
CA LEU A 244 -19.55 22.81 -4.13
C LEU A 244 -18.69 23.17 -2.91
N LEU A 245 -18.83 24.40 -2.39
CA LEU A 245 -18.03 24.91 -1.29
C LEU A 245 -18.93 25.40 -0.13
N PRO A 246 -19.28 24.53 0.84
CA PRO A 246 -19.93 24.96 2.07
C PRO A 246 -18.91 25.65 2.99
N VAL A 247 -19.26 26.81 3.55
CA VAL A 247 -18.35 27.63 4.37
C VAL A 247 -19.02 28.03 5.69
N HIS A 248 -18.41 27.71 6.83
CA HIS A 248 -18.82 28.23 8.14
C HIS A 248 -17.61 28.61 9.00
N ASP A 249 -17.30 29.90 9.11
CA ASP A 249 -16.24 30.45 9.97
C ASP A 249 -14.85 29.72 9.94
N PRO A 250 -14.26 29.41 8.77
CA PRO A 250 -12.88 28.93 8.70
C PRO A 250 -11.87 30.01 9.12
N ALA A 251 -10.61 29.60 9.29
CA ALA A 251 -9.49 30.53 9.32
C ALA A 251 -9.40 31.29 7.97
N PRO A 252 -9.42 32.64 7.96
CA PRO A 252 -9.44 33.44 6.71
C PRO A 252 -8.30 33.11 5.75
N GLU A 253 -7.12 32.81 6.26
CA GLU A 253 -5.94 32.42 5.51
C GLU A 253 -6.13 31.08 4.77
N HIS A 254 -6.75 30.08 5.43
CA HIS A 254 -7.02 28.79 4.79
C HIS A 254 -8.10 28.90 3.73
N LEU A 255 -9.16 29.67 3.99
CA LEU A 255 -10.20 29.96 3.00
C LEU A 255 -9.63 30.70 1.79
N LYS A 256 -8.73 31.65 2.01
CA LYS A 256 -8.05 32.38 0.93
C LYS A 256 -7.21 31.44 0.06
N ASP A 257 -6.43 30.55 0.68
CA ASP A 257 -5.65 29.54 -0.05
C ASP A 257 -6.57 28.59 -0.85
N CYS A 258 -7.67 28.13 -0.24
CA CYS A 258 -8.68 27.29 -0.89
C CYS A 258 -9.23 27.97 -2.16
N LEU A 259 -9.74 29.20 -2.04
CA LEU A 259 -10.30 29.96 -3.16
C LEU A 259 -9.25 30.28 -4.25
N GLU A 260 -8.01 30.61 -3.85
CA GLU A 260 -6.90 30.78 -4.78
C GLU A 260 -6.52 29.47 -5.51
N SER A 261 -6.64 28.30 -4.86
CA SER A 261 -6.36 27.01 -5.51
C SER A 261 -7.36 26.68 -6.63
N VAL A 262 -8.60 27.17 -6.52
CA VAL A 262 -9.63 27.08 -7.58
C VAL A 262 -9.35 28.09 -8.69
N LEU A 263 -9.00 29.34 -8.37
CA LEU A 263 -8.65 30.35 -9.39
C LEU A 263 -7.42 29.97 -10.23
N ARG A 264 -6.50 29.18 -9.68
CA ARG A 264 -5.25 28.75 -10.32
C ARG A 264 -5.38 27.45 -11.13
N GLN A 265 -6.58 26.90 -11.30
CA GLN A 265 -6.78 25.72 -12.14
C GLN A 265 -6.44 26.02 -13.61
N ASP A 266 -5.69 25.11 -14.24
CA ASP A 266 -5.31 25.19 -15.65
C ASP A 266 -6.49 24.93 -16.61
N TYR A 267 -7.54 24.26 -16.11
CA TYR A 267 -8.83 24.11 -16.76
C TYR A 267 -9.74 25.31 -16.44
N ASP A 268 -10.37 25.88 -17.47
CA ASP A 268 -11.15 27.12 -17.38
C ASP A 268 -12.67 26.90 -17.23
N HIS A 269 -13.19 25.74 -17.67
CA HIS A 269 -14.61 25.39 -17.59
C HIS A 269 -15.02 24.88 -16.19
N TRP A 270 -15.09 25.78 -15.22
CA TRP A 270 -15.64 25.48 -13.89
C TRP A 270 -16.56 26.57 -13.38
N GLN A 271 -17.31 26.25 -12.33
CA GLN A 271 -18.14 27.17 -11.56
C GLN A 271 -17.90 26.89 -10.07
N LEU A 272 -17.70 27.91 -9.25
CA LEU A 272 -17.55 27.75 -7.80
C LEU A 272 -18.83 28.17 -7.10
N CYS A 273 -19.53 27.21 -6.51
CA CYS A 273 -20.81 27.40 -5.83
C CYS A 273 -20.56 27.52 -4.31
N ILE A 274 -20.39 28.75 -3.83
CA ILE A 274 -20.10 29.03 -2.43
C ILE A 274 -21.40 29.20 -1.65
N VAL A 275 -21.52 28.50 -0.53
CA VAL A 275 -22.58 28.74 0.46
C VAL A 275 -21.97 29.14 1.80
N ASP A 276 -22.08 30.42 2.13
CA ASP A 276 -21.82 30.93 3.49
C ASP A 276 -22.97 30.48 4.41
N ASP A 277 -22.71 29.45 5.22
CA ASP A 277 -23.66 28.83 6.13
C ASP A 277 -23.77 29.60 7.46
N ALA A 278 -24.06 30.90 7.35
CA ALA A 278 -24.16 31.86 8.45
C ALA A 278 -22.86 32.05 9.26
N SER A 279 -21.74 32.27 8.58
CA SER A 279 -20.47 32.71 9.18
C SER A 279 -20.65 34.03 9.94
N ARG A 280 -19.94 34.19 11.05
CA ARG A 280 -19.94 35.35 11.94
C ARG A 280 -18.68 36.20 11.79
N ASN A 281 -17.59 35.61 11.32
CA ASN A 281 -16.33 36.28 11.08
C ASN A 281 -16.48 37.26 9.90
N ARG A 282 -16.32 38.55 10.18
CA ARG A 282 -16.41 39.62 9.17
C ARG A 282 -15.33 39.52 8.09
N GLU A 283 -14.17 38.95 8.42
CA GLU A 283 -13.07 38.78 7.47
C GLU A 283 -13.40 37.66 6.47
N VAL A 284 -13.95 36.53 6.93
CA VAL A 284 -14.50 35.47 6.07
C VAL A 284 -15.55 36.03 5.11
N ILE A 285 -16.51 36.79 5.65
CA ILE A 285 -17.58 37.42 4.85
C ILE A 285 -17.00 38.33 3.77
N ALA A 286 -16.11 39.25 4.14
CA ALA A 286 -15.50 40.20 3.21
C ALA A 286 -14.63 39.49 2.15
N LEU A 287 -13.96 38.39 2.51
CA LEU A 287 -13.18 37.57 1.59
C LEU A 287 -14.07 36.88 0.55
N LEU A 288 -15.22 36.32 0.97
CA LEU A 288 -16.17 35.72 0.04
C LEU A 288 -16.75 36.73 -0.94
N GLU A 289 -17.17 37.90 -0.44
CA GLU A 289 -17.69 39.01 -1.25
C GLU A 289 -16.61 39.58 -2.21
N GLN A 290 -15.34 39.62 -1.79
CA GLN A 290 -14.21 40.00 -2.64
C GLN A 290 -13.96 39.00 -3.78
N PHE A 291 -14.05 37.69 -3.53
CA PHE A 291 -13.80 36.67 -4.54
C PHE A 291 -14.95 36.56 -5.55
N GLU A 292 -16.21 36.66 -5.10
CA GLU A 292 -17.37 36.75 -6.01
C GLU A 292 -17.25 37.96 -6.97
N ALA A 293 -16.83 39.12 -6.47
CA ALA A 293 -16.62 40.30 -7.30
C ALA A 293 -15.41 40.20 -8.27
N ARG A 294 -14.52 39.23 -8.06
CA ARG A 294 -13.26 39.07 -8.82
C ARG A 294 -13.37 38.16 -10.04
N ASP A 295 -14.24 37.14 -10.01
CA ASP A 295 -14.40 36.19 -11.11
C ASP A 295 -15.87 35.75 -11.26
N SER A 296 -16.45 36.01 -12.44
CA SER A 296 -17.86 35.69 -12.76
C SER A 296 -18.24 34.20 -12.69
N ARG A 297 -17.26 33.29 -12.57
CA ARG A 297 -17.49 31.85 -12.35
C ARG A 297 -17.79 31.52 -10.88
N ILE A 298 -17.52 32.44 -9.97
CA ILE A 298 -17.79 32.31 -8.54
C ILE A 298 -19.19 32.88 -8.27
N VAL A 299 -20.04 32.09 -7.60
CA VAL A 299 -21.38 32.50 -7.18
C VAL A 299 -21.56 32.24 -5.69
N LEU A 300 -21.95 33.27 -4.94
CA LEU A 300 -22.12 33.21 -3.49
C LEU A 300 -23.60 33.22 -3.11
N ARG A 301 -23.95 32.36 -2.14
CA ARG A 301 -25.22 32.43 -1.42
C ARG A 301 -24.96 32.47 0.08
N ARG A 302 -25.56 33.44 0.77
CA ARG A 302 -25.44 33.59 2.22
C ARG A 302 -26.71 33.08 2.92
N GLN A 303 -26.55 32.20 3.91
CA GLN A 303 -27.65 31.66 4.71
C GLN A 303 -27.84 32.49 5.99
N LYS A 304 -29.08 32.59 6.48
CA LYS A 304 -29.41 33.30 7.73
C LYS A 304 -29.23 32.45 8.98
N THR A 305 -29.15 31.13 8.81
CA THR A 305 -29.03 30.11 9.85
C THR A 305 -28.04 29.06 9.38
N ASN A 306 -27.18 28.60 10.27
CA ASN A 306 -26.30 27.45 10.02
C ASN A 306 -27.19 26.20 9.86
N GLY A 307 -27.15 25.59 8.68
CA GLY A 307 -27.84 24.33 8.36
C GLY A 307 -26.91 23.11 8.38
N HIS A 308 -25.64 23.31 8.74
CA HIS A 308 -24.55 22.34 8.67
C HIS A 308 -24.25 21.84 7.24
N VAL A 309 -23.19 21.04 7.11
CA VAL A 309 -22.59 20.63 5.84
C VAL A 309 -23.60 20.01 4.86
N CYS A 310 -24.58 19.22 5.33
CA CYS A 310 -25.60 18.63 4.47
C CYS A 310 -26.53 19.66 3.82
N GLU A 311 -26.99 20.68 4.56
CA GLU A 311 -27.87 21.71 4.00
C GLU A 311 -27.09 22.71 3.15
N ALA A 312 -25.89 23.10 3.59
CA ALA A 312 -25.00 23.97 2.84
C ALA A 312 -24.58 23.35 1.49
N SER A 313 -24.22 22.06 1.47
CA SER A 313 -23.86 21.34 0.24
C SER A 313 -25.06 21.14 -0.69
N ASN A 314 -26.27 20.95 -0.16
CA ASN A 314 -27.50 20.92 -0.96
C ASN A 314 -27.84 22.30 -1.55
N ALA A 315 -27.61 23.38 -0.79
CA ALA A 315 -27.76 24.73 -1.29
C ALA A 315 -26.77 25.02 -2.43
N ALA A 316 -25.50 24.59 -2.30
CA ALA A 316 -24.50 24.70 -3.35
C ALA A 316 -24.90 23.85 -4.59
N LEU A 317 -25.36 22.61 -4.39
CA LEU A 317 -25.89 21.74 -5.44
C LEU A 317 -27.08 22.35 -6.20
N SER A 318 -27.90 23.19 -5.54
CA SER A 318 -28.98 23.93 -6.20
C SER A 318 -28.50 25.06 -7.11
N MET A 319 -27.27 25.56 -6.90
CA MET A 319 -26.63 26.62 -7.71
C MET A 319 -25.78 26.06 -8.86
N ALA A 320 -25.43 24.76 -8.82
CA ALA A 320 -24.61 24.10 -9.82
C ALA A 320 -25.25 24.10 -11.23
N ALA A 321 -24.60 24.74 -12.18
CA ALA A 321 -24.99 24.78 -13.59
C ALA A 321 -24.31 23.70 -14.45
N GLY A 322 -23.19 23.13 -13.97
CA GLY A 322 -22.44 22.11 -14.69
C GLY A 322 -23.11 20.73 -14.69
N PRO A 323 -22.79 19.87 -15.68
CA PRO A 323 -23.18 18.46 -15.68
C PRO A 323 -22.48 17.61 -14.61
N TYR A 324 -21.41 18.13 -14.00
CA TYR A 324 -20.67 17.46 -12.92
C TYR A 324 -20.50 18.38 -11.72
N VAL A 325 -20.60 17.81 -10.51
CA VAL A 325 -20.32 18.50 -9.24
C VAL A 325 -19.11 17.90 -8.55
N ALA A 326 -18.21 18.76 -8.07
CA ALA A 326 -17.03 18.38 -7.29
C ALA A 326 -17.18 18.80 -5.83
N LEU A 327 -16.63 18.05 -4.88
CA LEU A 327 -16.67 18.37 -3.46
C LEU A 327 -15.33 18.97 -2.99
N LEU A 328 -15.36 20.13 -2.35
CA LEU A 328 -14.20 20.82 -1.79
C LEU A 328 -14.54 21.37 -0.40
N ASP A 329 -13.71 21.06 0.60
CA ASP A 329 -13.83 21.64 1.93
C ASP A 329 -13.10 22.99 2.02
N HIS A 330 -13.62 23.87 2.87
CA HIS A 330 -13.26 25.30 2.90
C HIS A 330 -11.87 25.66 3.43
N ASP A 331 -11.10 24.71 3.96
CA ASP A 331 -9.70 24.88 4.37
C ASP A 331 -8.69 24.06 3.54
N ASP A 332 -9.18 23.30 2.55
CA ASP A 332 -8.39 22.39 1.71
C ASP A 332 -8.00 22.99 0.35
N LEU A 333 -7.11 22.29 -0.39
CA LEU A 333 -6.52 22.80 -1.63
C LEU A 333 -6.66 21.80 -2.79
N LEU A 334 -6.96 22.33 -3.97
CA LEU A 334 -6.82 21.60 -5.23
C LEU A 334 -5.41 21.74 -5.80
N THR A 335 -4.87 20.65 -6.34
CA THR A 335 -3.66 20.71 -7.18
C THR A 335 -3.95 21.53 -8.45
N PRO A 336 -3.04 22.39 -8.98
CA PRO A 336 -3.35 23.29 -10.10
C PRO A 336 -3.86 22.65 -11.40
N CYS A 337 -3.63 21.35 -11.60
CA CYS A 337 -4.10 20.58 -12.75
C CYS A 337 -5.22 19.58 -12.42
N ALA A 338 -5.84 19.69 -11.23
CA ALA A 338 -6.87 18.77 -10.76
C ALA A 338 -8.06 18.70 -11.72
N LEU A 339 -8.57 19.85 -12.14
CA LEU A 339 -9.72 19.90 -13.03
C LEU A 339 -9.42 19.43 -14.46
N SER A 340 -8.19 19.60 -14.96
CA SER A 340 -7.78 19.04 -16.27
C SER A 340 -7.78 17.51 -16.26
N TYR A 341 -7.23 16.89 -15.21
CA TYR A 341 -7.28 15.42 -15.06
C TYR A 341 -8.71 14.90 -14.83
N VAL A 342 -9.55 15.66 -14.13
CA VAL A 342 -10.99 15.35 -14.03
C VAL A 342 -11.66 15.41 -15.41
N ALA A 343 -11.42 16.45 -16.21
CA ALA A 343 -11.99 16.58 -17.55
C ALA A 343 -11.50 15.46 -18.51
N GLU A 344 -10.24 15.03 -18.40
CA GLU A 344 -9.70 13.86 -19.09
C GLU A 344 -10.46 12.58 -18.70
N ALA A 345 -10.60 12.31 -17.41
CA ALA A 345 -11.33 11.14 -16.90
C ALA A 345 -12.80 11.14 -17.36
N LEU A 346 -13.48 12.29 -17.29
CA LEU A 346 -14.86 12.48 -17.73
C LEU A 346 -15.06 12.34 -19.26
N SER A 347 -13.97 12.39 -20.03
CA SER A 347 -13.95 12.17 -21.48
C SER A 347 -13.84 10.69 -21.88
N ARG A 348 -13.76 9.77 -20.91
CA ARG A 348 -13.74 8.31 -21.16
C ARG A 348 -15.11 7.79 -21.62
N SER A 349 -15.12 6.57 -22.18
CA SER A 349 -16.34 5.84 -22.58
C SER A 349 -16.33 4.44 -21.95
N PRO A 350 -17.42 3.99 -21.29
CA PRO A 350 -18.65 4.74 -21.05
C PRO A 350 -18.42 5.99 -20.17
N ARG A 351 -19.28 7.01 -20.34
CA ARG A 351 -19.13 8.28 -19.62
C ARG A 351 -19.23 8.04 -18.10
N PRO A 352 -18.22 8.43 -17.30
CA PRO A 352 -18.26 8.24 -15.86
C PRO A 352 -19.41 8.99 -15.19
N VAL A 353 -19.92 8.43 -14.10
CA VAL A 353 -20.84 9.12 -13.15
C VAL A 353 -20.15 9.50 -11.85
N LEU A 354 -19.00 8.90 -11.57
CA LEU A 354 -18.17 9.17 -10.41
C LEU A 354 -16.70 9.10 -10.85
N VAL A 355 -15.95 10.15 -10.53
CA VAL A 355 -14.50 10.19 -10.63
C VAL A 355 -13.94 10.52 -9.25
N TYR A 356 -12.91 9.81 -8.80
CA TYR A 356 -12.20 10.13 -7.56
C TYR A 356 -10.68 10.10 -7.74
N SER A 357 -9.95 10.96 -7.02
CA SER A 357 -8.49 11.05 -7.08
C SER A 357 -7.81 10.42 -5.86
N ASP A 358 -6.49 10.21 -5.96
CA ASP A 358 -5.65 10.13 -4.76
C ASP A 358 -5.58 11.50 -4.06
N GLU A 359 -5.19 11.49 -2.79
CA GLU A 359 -5.11 12.65 -1.90
C GLU A 359 -3.83 12.57 -1.06
N ASP A 360 -3.33 13.71 -0.59
CA ASP A 360 -2.36 13.77 0.50
C ASP A 360 -2.80 14.80 1.54
N LYS A 361 -1.96 15.02 2.55
CA LYS A 361 -2.18 16.05 3.56
C LYS A 361 -1.17 17.18 3.43
N VAL A 362 -1.56 18.35 3.90
CA VAL A 362 -0.68 19.51 4.08
C VAL A 362 -0.65 19.90 5.56
N ASP A 363 0.56 19.92 6.12
CA ASP A 363 0.77 20.29 7.53
C ASP A 363 0.65 21.81 7.76
N GLN A 364 0.78 22.23 9.02
CA GLN A 364 0.71 23.64 9.43
C GLN A 364 1.83 24.52 8.83
N ARG A 365 2.85 23.93 8.19
CA ARG A 365 3.97 24.62 7.54
C ARG A 365 3.81 24.67 6.01
N GLY A 366 2.71 24.13 5.47
CA GLY A 366 2.52 24.00 4.02
C GLY A 366 3.24 22.78 3.41
N VAL A 367 3.80 21.88 4.23
CA VAL A 367 4.55 20.72 3.75
C VAL A 367 3.61 19.55 3.52
N ARG A 368 3.75 18.91 2.35
CA ARG A 368 2.94 17.76 1.94
C ARG A 368 3.39 16.47 2.63
N CYS A 369 2.45 15.70 3.19
CA CYS A 369 2.67 14.49 3.98
C CYS A 369 1.55 13.45 3.77
N GLU A 370 1.75 12.23 4.29
CA GLU A 370 0.74 11.14 4.33
C GLU A 370 -0.06 10.89 3.02
N PRO A 371 0.59 10.55 1.89
CA PRO A 371 -0.11 10.29 0.64
C PRO A 371 -0.95 9.01 0.69
N HIS A 372 -2.24 9.15 0.35
CA HIS A 372 -3.19 8.06 0.23
C HIS A 372 -3.36 7.68 -1.25
N PHE A 373 -2.55 6.70 -1.67
CA PHE A 373 -2.59 6.07 -2.98
C PHE A 373 -3.65 4.97 -2.99
N LYS A 374 -4.85 5.33 -3.43
CA LYS A 374 -6.08 4.53 -3.37
C LYS A 374 -6.07 3.44 -4.47
N PRO A 375 -6.78 2.32 -4.29
CA PRO A 375 -7.05 1.37 -5.37
C PRO A 375 -8.11 1.92 -6.35
N CYS A 376 -8.31 1.22 -7.47
CA CYS A 376 -9.52 1.35 -8.30
C CYS A 376 -10.77 0.91 -7.52
N PHE A 377 -11.96 1.03 -8.12
CA PHE A 377 -13.23 0.83 -7.42
C PHE A 377 -13.31 -0.50 -6.67
N ASN A 378 -13.45 -0.40 -5.34
CA ASN A 378 -13.42 -1.51 -4.40
C ASN A 378 -14.68 -1.44 -3.51
N PRO A 379 -15.82 -2.01 -3.96
CA PRO A 379 -17.10 -1.89 -3.26
C PRO A 379 -17.08 -2.47 -1.83
N ASP A 380 -16.34 -3.56 -1.61
CA ASP A 380 -16.22 -4.14 -0.26
C ASP A 380 -15.40 -3.22 0.68
N LEU A 381 -14.33 -2.58 0.17
CA LEU A 381 -13.60 -1.55 0.93
C LEU A 381 -14.47 -0.30 1.16
N LEU A 382 -15.30 0.12 0.19
CA LEU A 382 -16.20 1.26 0.35
C LEU A 382 -17.25 1.03 1.44
N LEU A 383 -17.72 -0.21 1.62
CA LEU A 383 -18.60 -0.57 2.73
C LEU A 383 -17.85 -0.55 4.08
N ALA A 384 -16.55 -0.88 4.10
CA ALA A 384 -15.73 -0.92 5.30
C ALA A 384 -15.17 0.46 5.72
N GLN A 385 -14.93 1.37 4.78
CA GLN A 385 -14.41 2.73 5.01
C GLN A 385 -14.69 3.65 3.79
N ASN A 386 -14.92 4.94 4.03
CA ASN A 386 -14.89 5.93 2.96
C ASN A 386 -13.46 6.19 2.46
N TYR A 387 -12.94 5.33 1.59
CA TYR A 387 -11.60 5.49 1.02
C TYR A 387 -11.58 6.44 -0.20
N MET A 388 -12.74 6.78 -0.77
CA MET A 388 -12.83 7.67 -1.95
C MET A 388 -12.61 9.13 -1.56
N ALA A 389 -13.30 9.60 -0.50
CA ALA A 389 -13.15 10.94 0.07
C ALA A 389 -13.06 12.05 -0.99
N HIS A 390 -12.06 12.92 -0.93
CA HIS A 390 -11.86 14.03 -1.87
C HIS A 390 -10.58 13.79 -2.71
N LEU A 391 -10.46 14.30 -3.94
CA LEU A 391 -11.46 14.99 -4.75
C LEU A 391 -12.40 13.96 -5.40
N SER A 392 -13.67 13.95 -4.99
CA SER A 392 -14.73 13.18 -5.68
C SER A 392 -15.61 14.10 -6.53
N VAL A 393 -15.91 13.66 -7.74
CA VAL A 393 -16.68 14.37 -8.77
C VAL A 393 -17.80 13.49 -9.29
N PHE A 394 -19.03 13.98 -9.22
CA PHE A 394 -20.26 13.20 -9.45
C PHE A 394 -21.10 13.79 -10.58
N ASP A 395 -21.80 12.95 -11.34
CA ASP A 395 -22.83 13.38 -12.30
C ASP A 395 -23.96 14.15 -11.56
N THR A 396 -24.17 15.41 -11.95
CA THR A 396 -25.08 16.31 -11.23
C THR A 396 -26.55 15.89 -11.37
N ALA A 397 -26.94 15.27 -12.49
CA ALA A 397 -28.30 14.81 -12.69
C ALA A 397 -28.59 13.61 -11.78
N LEU A 398 -27.65 12.67 -11.67
CA LEU A 398 -27.75 11.53 -10.76
C LEU A 398 -27.77 11.96 -9.29
N VAL A 399 -26.89 12.88 -8.86
CA VAL A 399 -26.91 13.39 -7.47
C VAL A 399 -28.26 14.05 -7.14
N ARG A 400 -28.84 14.82 -8.06
CA ARG A 400 -30.18 15.43 -7.90
C ARG A 400 -31.28 14.38 -7.85
N GLN A 401 -31.25 13.38 -8.74
CA GLN A 401 -32.19 12.25 -8.74
C GLN A 401 -32.14 11.46 -7.42
N LEU A 402 -30.95 11.31 -6.82
CA LEU A 402 -30.74 10.62 -5.55
C LEU A 402 -31.01 11.50 -4.31
N GLY A 403 -31.54 12.72 -4.49
CA GLY A 403 -31.95 13.62 -3.40
C GLY A 403 -30.80 14.37 -2.70
N GLY A 404 -29.63 14.49 -3.33
CA GLY A 404 -28.50 15.25 -2.78
C GLY A 404 -27.88 14.65 -1.52
N PHE A 405 -27.56 15.49 -0.54
CA PHE A 405 -26.97 15.12 0.76
C PHE A 405 -28.06 14.93 1.82
N ARG A 406 -28.03 13.85 2.61
CA ARG A 406 -29.10 13.55 3.56
C ARG A 406 -28.80 14.13 4.95
N LYS A 407 -29.75 14.90 5.51
CA LYS A 407 -29.66 15.44 6.88
C LYS A 407 -29.52 14.32 7.93
N GLY A 408 -28.74 14.55 8.97
CA GLY A 408 -28.43 13.56 10.00
C GLY A 408 -27.34 12.57 9.62
N LEU A 409 -26.53 12.90 8.60
CA LEU A 409 -25.31 12.19 8.19
C LEU A 409 -24.12 13.17 8.08
N GLU A 410 -24.21 14.31 8.76
CA GLU A 410 -23.12 15.27 8.86
C GLU A 410 -21.85 14.55 9.35
N GLY A 411 -20.70 14.83 8.73
CA GLY A 411 -19.45 14.13 8.96
C GLY A 411 -19.30 12.78 8.25
N SER A 412 -20.29 12.35 7.44
CA SER A 412 -20.21 11.19 6.55
C SER A 412 -21.13 11.33 5.31
N GLN A 413 -21.50 12.56 4.97
CA GLN A 413 -22.46 12.89 3.91
C GLN A 413 -21.95 12.54 2.50
N ASP A 414 -20.63 12.58 2.32
CA ASP A 414 -19.89 12.21 1.13
C ASP A 414 -19.83 10.67 0.96
N HIS A 415 -19.59 9.93 2.06
CA HIS A 415 -19.64 8.47 2.08
C HIS A 415 -21.03 7.95 1.71
N ASP A 416 -22.09 8.53 2.30
CA ASP A 416 -23.47 8.22 1.95
C ASP A 416 -23.79 8.51 0.48
N LEU A 417 -23.30 9.63 -0.07
CA LEU A 417 -23.50 9.96 -1.47
C LEU A 417 -22.75 8.98 -2.38
N ALA A 418 -21.49 8.66 -2.08
CA ALA A 418 -20.70 7.67 -2.82
C ALA A 418 -21.38 6.29 -2.81
N LEU A 419 -21.82 5.81 -1.64
CA LEU A 419 -22.58 4.56 -1.49
C LEU A 419 -23.90 4.55 -2.29
N ARG A 420 -24.60 5.68 -2.38
CA ARG A 420 -25.84 5.79 -3.18
C ARG A 420 -25.56 5.87 -4.67
N VAL A 421 -24.54 6.62 -5.11
CA VAL A 421 -24.16 6.73 -6.53
C VAL A 421 -23.63 5.40 -7.06
N CYS A 422 -22.75 4.73 -6.32
CA CYS A 422 -22.21 3.41 -6.70
C CYS A 422 -23.32 2.34 -6.81
N ALA A 423 -24.42 2.46 -6.06
CA ALA A 423 -25.56 1.54 -6.13
C ALA A 423 -26.45 1.74 -7.37
N HIS A 424 -26.27 2.82 -8.15
CA HIS A 424 -27.11 3.18 -9.30
C HIS A 424 -26.30 3.25 -10.61
N THR A 425 -25.14 2.61 -10.66
CA THR A 425 -24.26 2.60 -11.84
C THR A 425 -23.48 1.30 -11.96
N GLU A 426 -23.07 1.00 -13.19
CA GLU A 426 -22.09 -0.05 -13.46
C GLU A 426 -20.69 0.36 -13.00
N PRO A 427 -19.84 -0.60 -12.55
CA PRO A 427 -18.48 -0.34 -12.05
C PRO A 427 -17.55 0.38 -13.02
N ASP A 428 -17.71 0.18 -14.34
CA ASP A 428 -16.87 0.77 -15.38
C ASP A 428 -17.11 2.29 -15.58
N ARG A 429 -18.18 2.83 -14.98
CA ARG A 429 -18.48 4.27 -14.92
C ARG A 429 -17.98 4.93 -13.63
N ILE A 430 -17.24 4.21 -12.79
CA ILE A 430 -16.58 4.71 -11.58
C ILE A 430 -15.07 4.74 -11.86
N VAL A 431 -14.49 5.92 -12.04
CA VAL A 431 -13.11 6.09 -12.49
C VAL A 431 -12.21 6.62 -11.37
N HIS A 432 -11.13 5.89 -11.09
CA HIS A 432 -10.03 6.37 -10.27
C HIS A 432 -9.00 7.13 -11.11
N ILE A 433 -8.54 8.27 -10.63
CA ILE A 433 -7.35 8.97 -11.12
C ILE A 433 -6.20 8.71 -10.13
N PRO A 434 -5.16 7.92 -10.49
CA PRO A 434 -4.04 7.59 -9.61
C PRO A 434 -3.01 8.73 -9.53
N ARG A 435 -3.48 9.92 -9.15
CA ARG A 435 -2.70 11.14 -8.93
C ARG A 435 -3.28 11.88 -7.73
N ILE A 436 -2.39 12.50 -6.98
CA ILE A 436 -2.75 13.42 -5.90
C ILE A 436 -3.30 14.69 -6.55
N LEU A 437 -4.62 14.90 -6.46
CA LEU A 437 -5.30 16.09 -6.98
C LEU A 437 -5.93 16.96 -5.88
N TYR A 438 -5.87 16.48 -4.63
CA TYR A 438 -6.46 17.08 -3.43
C TYR A 438 -5.46 17.05 -2.28
N HIS A 439 -5.43 18.13 -1.50
CA HIS A 439 -4.56 18.30 -0.35
C HIS A 439 -5.39 18.64 0.89
N TRP A 440 -5.49 17.72 1.84
CA TRP A 440 -6.24 17.89 3.09
C TRP A 440 -5.38 18.60 4.14
N ARG A 441 -5.83 19.76 4.63
CA ARG A 441 -5.12 20.55 5.63
C ARG A 441 -5.25 19.97 7.05
N VAL A 442 -4.12 19.83 7.74
CA VAL A 442 -4.06 19.35 9.13
C VAL A 442 -4.32 20.49 10.12
N SER A 443 -5.59 20.87 10.28
CA SER A 443 -6.05 21.93 11.19
C SER A 443 -6.19 21.43 12.65
N PRO A 444 -5.67 22.15 13.68
CA PRO A 444 -5.80 21.79 15.09
C PRO A 444 -7.23 22.09 15.60
N GLY A 445 -8.14 21.16 15.31
CA GLY A 445 -9.59 21.33 15.48
C GLY A 445 -10.39 20.52 14.46
N SER A 446 -9.74 20.06 13.38
CA SER A 446 -10.30 19.11 12.43
C SER A 446 -10.82 17.84 13.14
N THR A 447 -11.83 17.23 12.54
CA THR A 447 -12.51 16.00 12.99
C THR A 447 -11.53 14.87 13.33
N ALA A 448 -10.35 14.88 12.72
CA ALA A 448 -9.25 13.96 12.99
C ALA A 448 -8.67 13.99 14.43
N MET A 449 -8.89 15.04 15.23
CA MET A 449 -8.15 15.25 16.48
C MET A 449 -8.96 15.17 17.78
N THR A 450 -10.27 15.41 17.80
CA THR A 450 -11.07 15.33 19.05
C THR A 450 -11.87 14.02 19.16
N SER A 451 -11.94 13.44 20.36
CA SER A 451 -12.65 12.18 20.62
C SER A 451 -14.14 12.27 20.25
N ASN A 452 -14.81 13.33 20.70
CA ASN A 452 -16.22 13.57 20.39
C ASN A 452 -16.49 13.73 18.89
N ALA A 453 -15.54 14.26 18.11
CA ALA A 453 -15.69 14.36 16.66
C ALA A 453 -15.65 12.98 16.00
N LYS A 454 -14.73 12.11 16.42
CA LYS A 454 -14.60 10.73 15.90
C LYS A 454 -15.85 9.89 16.17
N ASP A 455 -16.49 10.08 17.32
CA ASP A 455 -17.69 9.34 17.71
C ASP A 455 -18.91 9.67 16.85
N TYR A 456 -19.15 10.95 16.53
CA TYR A 456 -20.32 11.31 15.72
C TYR A 456 -20.14 10.91 14.25
N THR A 457 -18.96 11.10 13.66
CA THR A 457 -18.70 10.68 12.26
C THR A 457 -18.77 9.16 12.11
N SER A 458 -18.25 8.41 13.08
CA SER A 458 -18.34 6.94 13.07
C SER A 458 -19.80 6.48 13.13
N ARG A 459 -20.66 7.14 13.92
CA ARG A 459 -22.11 6.83 13.93
C ARG A 459 -22.83 7.28 12.65
N ALA A 460 -22.44 8.40 12.05
CA ALA A 460 -23.00 8.88 10.79
C ALA A 460 -22.69 7.90 9.64
N GLY A 461 -21.44 7.47 9.49
CA GLY A 461 -21.07 6.50 8.45
C GLY A 461 -21.59 5.10 8.70
N LEU A 462 -21.69 4.65 9.97
CA LEU A 462 -22.39 3.41 10.33
C LEU A 462 -23.84 3.44 9.82
N ARG A 463 -24.53 4.57 10.01
CA ARG A 463 -25.89 4.79 9.49
C ARG A 463 -25.92 4.84 7.95
N ALA A 464 -24.94 5.46 7.30
CA ALA A 464 -24.84 5.49 5.84
C ALA A 464 -24.72 4.07 5.24
N VAL A 465 -23.83 3.24 5.80
CA VAL A 465 -23.63 1.84 5.40
C VAL A 465 -24.87 1.00 5.73
N ALA A 466 -25.47 1.16 6.92
CA ALA A 466 -26.69 0.45 7.31
C ALA A 466 -27.87 0.77 6.36
N ASP A 467 -28.09 2.05 6.07
CA ASP A 467 -29.13 2.51 5.15
C ASP A 467 -28.89 2.00 3.73
N HIS A 468 -27.62 1.93 3.27
CA HIS A 468 -27.27 1.32 1.99
C HIS A 468 -27.62 -0.17 1.96
N LEU A 469 -27.13 -0.95 2.93
CA LEU A 469 -27.35 -2.40 3.01
C LEU A 469 -28.82 -2.77 3.15
N ALA A 470 -29.61 -1.98 3.89
CA ALA A 470 -31.05 -2.18 4.01
C ALA A 470 -31.79 -2.10 2.66
N ARG A 471 -31.21 -1.42 1.65
CA ARG A 471 -31.74 -1.36 0.28
C ARG A 471 -31.13 -2.40 -0.65
N SER A 472 -29.81 -2.62 -0.58
CA SER A 472 -29.07 -3.45 -1.54
C SER A 472 -28.89 -4.92 -1.12
N SER A 473 -29.02 -5.25 0.17
CA SER A 473 -28.76 -6.60 0.70
C SER A 473 -29.54 -6.87 2.00
N PRO A 474 -30.88 -7.10 1.90
CA PRO A 474 -31.72 -7.40 3.06
C PRO A 474 -31.16 -8.55 3.92
N GLY A 475 -31.11 -8.33 5.24
CA GLY A 475 -30.56 -9.29 6.20
C GLY A 475 -29.06 -9.17 6.48
N ALA A 476 -28.33 -8.35 5.72
CA ALA A 476 -26.98 -7.92 6.14
C ALA A 476 -27.08 -6.93 7.31
N THR A 477 -26.18 -7.06 8.28
CA THR A 477 -26.03 -6.10 9.39
C THR A 477 -24.65 -5.44 9.34
N VAL A 478 -24.50 -4.30 10.00
CA VAL A 478 -23.23 -3.58 10.10
C VAL A 478 -22.98 -3.15 11.53
N GLU A 479 -21.73 -3.27 11.97
CA GLU A 479 -21.23 -2.83 13.27
C GLU A 479 -20.01 -1.92 13.10
N LEU A 480 -19.66 -1.16 14.15
CA LEU A 480 -18.44 -0.35 14.16
C LEU A 480 -17.22 -1.26 14.07
N GLY A 481 -16.27 -0.90 13.21
CA GLY A 481 -14.99 -1.56 13.08
C GLY A 481 -14.05 -1.27 14.24
N ARG A 482 -12.85 -1.87 14.20
CA ARG A 482 -11.84 -1.75 15.27
C ARG A 482 -11.21 -0.35 15.36
N LEU A 483 -11.47 0.53 14.39
CA LEU A 483 -10.87 1.86 14.25
C LEU A 483 -11.96 2.91 13.95
N PRO A 484 -11.75 4.21 14.29
CA PRO A 484 -12.69 5.27 13.98
C PRO A 484 -13.02 5.34 12.48
N ASN A 485 -14.27 5.62 12.14
CA ASN A 485 -14.77 5.69 10.76
C ASN A 485 -14.54 4.41 9.93
N THR A 486 -14.47 3.24 10.58
CA THR A 486 -14.44 1.92 9.91
C THR A 486 -15.63 1.07 10.35
N TYR A 487 -16.03 0.11 9.50
CA TYR A 487 -17.25 -0.69 9.65
C TYR A 487 -17.00 -2.16 9.31
N ARG A 488 -17.65 -3.08 10.04
CA ARG A 488 -17.72 -4.51 9.69
C ARG A 488 -19.12 -4.85 9.23
N VAL A 489 -19.25 -5.40 8.03
CA VAL A 489 -20.52 -5.90 7.49
C VAL A 489 -20.62 -7.40 7.73
N ARG A 490 -21.69 -7.86 8.37
CA ARG A 490 -22.01 -9.28 8.53
C ARG A 490 -23.10 -9.66 7.54
N TRP A 491 -22.70 -10.38 6.49
CA TRP A 491 -23.62 -10.88 5.46
C TRP A 491 -24.50 -12.03 5.99
N PRO A 492 -25.76 -12.17 5.54
CA PRO A 492 -26.63 -13.24 5.98
C PRO A 492 -26.17 -14.60 5.43
N LEU A 493 -26.41 -15.66 6.21
CA LEU A 493 -26.22 -17.03 5.76
C LEU A 493 -27.55 -17.58 5.19
N PRO A 494 -27.51 -18.40 4.12
CA PRO A 494 -28.70 -19.09 3.63
C PRO A 494 -29.17 -20.16 4.62
N VAL A 495 -30.46 -20.48 4.56
CA VAL A 495 -31.07 -21.59 5.30
C VAL A 495 -31.69 -22.55 4.27
N PRO A 496 -31.27 -23.84 4.20
CA PRO A 496 -30.20 -24.46 5.01
C PRO A 496 -28.80 -23.94 4.66
N LEU A 497 -27.87 -24.09 5.61
CA LEU A 497 -26.45 -23.84 5.40
C LEU A 497 -25.89 -24.77 4.31
N PRO A 498 -25.04 -24.29 3.38
CA PRO A 498 -24.39 -25.14 2.38
C PRO A 498 -23.39 -26.09 3.04
N LEU A 499 -23.21 -27.27 2.44
CA LEU A 499 -22.09 -28.14 2.79
C LEU A 499 -20.79 -27.58 2.20
N VAL A 500 -19.76 -27.43 3.03
CA VAL A 500 -18.40 -27.08 2.60
C VAL A 500 -17.54 -28.34 2.55
N SER A 501 -16.86 -28.59 1.43
CA SER A 501 -15.84 -29.63 1.30
C SER A 501 -14.45 -29.00 1.45
N LEU A 502 -13.81 -29.18 2.61
CA LEU A 502 -12.44 -28.75 2.86
C LEU A 502 -11.47 -29.79 2.29
N MET A 503 -10.67 -29.42 1.30
CA MET A 503 -9.82 -30.32 0.52
C MET A 503 -8.37 -30.13 0.93
N ILE A 504 -7.76 -31.19 1.47
CA ILE A 504 -6.44 -31.15 2.11
C ILE A 504 -5.47 -32.10 1.37
N PRO A 505 -4.72 -31.60 0.38
CA PRO A 505 -3.60 -32.34 -0.22
C PRO A 505 -2.54 -32.65 0.83
N THR A 506 -2.16 -33.91 0.98
CA THR A 506 -1.13 -34.32 1.93
C THR A 506 -0.28 -35.46 1.42
N ARG A 507 0.88 -35.64 2.05
CA ARG A 507 1.75 -36.81 1.91
C ARG A 507 2.71 -36.85 3.09
N ASP A 508 2.72 -37.97 3.83
CA ASP A 508 3.55 -38.13 5.02
C ASP A 508 3.29 -36.97 6.03
N ARG A 509 4.25 -36.63 6.90
CA ARG A 509 4.21 -35.47 7.82
C ARG A 509 2.93 -35.38 8.68
N VAL A 510 2.65 -36.43 9.45
CA VAL A 510 1.61 -36.46 10.49
C VAL A 510 1.74 -35.29 11.49
N ASP A 511 2.96 -34.83 11.75
CA ASP A 511 3.30 -33.69 12.59
C ASP A 511 2.77 -32.34 12.09
N LEU A 512 2.41 -32.24 10.80
CA LEU A 512 1.69 -31.11 10.22
C LEU A 512 0.20 -31.45 10.04
N LEU A 513 -0.09 -32.63 9.47
CA LEU A 513 -1.44 -33.03 9.07
C LEU A 513 -2.39 -33.17 10.26
N ALA A 514 -1.96 -33.81 11.34
CA ALA A 514 -2.84 -34.07 12.49
C ALA A 514 -3.23 -32.75 13.21
N PRO A 515 -2.30 -31.84 13.56
CA PRO A 515 -2.68 -30.52 14.09
C PRO A 515 -3.67 -29.75 13.21
N CYS A 516 -3.49 -29.76 11.89
CA CYS A 516 -4.40 -29.11 10.94
C CYS A 516 -5.81 -29.72 10.98
N VAL A 517 -5.92 -31.03 10.77
CA VAL A 517 -7.21 -31.74 10.70
C VAL A 517 -7.92 -31.71 12.06
N ASP A 518 -7.21 -31.99 13.15
CA ASP A 518 -7.77 -32.02 14.50
C ASP A 518 -8.27 -30.63 14.93
N ALA A 519 -7.52 -29.55 14.63
CA ALA A 519 -7.96 -28.18 14.91
C ALA A 519 -9.17 -27.78 14.05
N ILE A 520 -9.22 -28.15 12.77
CA ILE A 520 -10.40 -27.93 11.92
C ILE A 520 -11.62 -28.65 12.50
N LEU A 521 -11.51 -29.92 12.88
CA LEU A 521 -12.63 -30.74 13.36
C LEU A 521 -13.13 -30.34 14.76
N SER A 522 -12.25 -29.86 15.63
CA SER A 522 -12.56 -29.54 17.04
C SER A 522 -12.87 -28.06 17.31
N ARG A 523 -12.28 -27.12 16.55
CA ARG A 523 -12.41 -25.67 16.82
C ARG A 523 -13.35 -24.94 15.86
N THR A 524 -13.72 -25.53 14.73
CA THR A 524 -14.59 -24.86 13.74
C THR A 524 -16.06 -24.93 14.16
N ARG A 525 -16.69 -23.78 14.42
CA ARG A 525 -18.12 -23.68 14.79
C ARG A 525 -19.05 -24.11 13.65
N TYR A 526 -18.66 -23.89 12.41
CA TYR A 526 -19.51 -24.14 11.24
C TYR A 526 -19.77 -25.64 11.05
N SER A 527 -21.01 -26.08 11.32
CA SER A 527 -21.33 -27.51 11.46
C SER A 527 -21.49 -28.29 10.15
N ARG A 528 -21.69 -27.61 9.01
CA ARG A 528 -21.94 -28.25 7.71
C ARG A 528 -20.66 -28.36 6.88
N LEU A 529 -19.67 -29.10 7.39
CA LEU A 529 -18.43 -29.38 6.67
C LEU A 529 -18.18 -30.88 6.48
N GLU A 530 -17.45 -31.24 5.41
CA GLU A 530 -16.68 -32.48 5.30
C GLU A 530 -15.20 -32.14 5.06
N VAL A 531 -14.30 -33.02 5.51
CA VAL A 531 -12.86 -32.92 5.27
C VAL A 531 -12.45 -34.03 4.29
N LEU A 532 -11.95 -33.64 3.13
CA LEU A 532 -11.38 -34.54 2.13
C LEU A 532 -9.86 -34.52 2.23
N ILE A 533 -9.29 -35.52 2.90
CA ILE A 533 -7.84 -35.72 2.92
C ILE A 533 -7.45 -36.40 1.59
N LEU A 534 -6.65 -35.70 0.79
CA LEU A 534 -6.21 -36.16 -0.53
C LEU A 534 -4.77 -36.68 -0.40
N ASP A 535 -4.65 -37.99 -0.22
CA ASP A 535 -3.36 -38.64 0.04
C ASP A 535 -2.58 -38.86 -1.26
N ASN A 536 -1.40 -38.22 -1.39
CA ASN A 536 -0.49 -38.42 -2.51
C ASN A 536 0.53 -39.56 -2.27
N GLY A 537 0.04 -40.72 -1.85
CA GLY A 537 0.83 -41.94 -1.69
C GLY A 537 1.79 -41.88 -0.50
N THR A 538 1.25 -41.53 0.66
CA THR A 538 1.92 -41.60 1.97
C THR A 538 2.57 -42.97 2.21
N ARG A 539 3.75 -42.95 2.84
CA ARG A 539 4.54 -44.13 3.20
C ARG A 539 4.96 -44.15 4.68
N CYS A 540 4.93 -43.00 5.35
CA CYS A 540 5.18 -42.88 6.78
C CYS A 540 4.13 -43.68 7.57
N GLU A 541 4.58 -44.69 8.34
CA GLU A 541 3.69 -45.57 9.11
C GLU A 541 2.83 -44.79 10.11
N GLU A 542 3.39 -43.78 10.76
CA GLU A 542 2.70 -42.90 11.72
C GLU A 542 1.57 -42.11 11.04
N THR A 543 1.80 -41.64 9.80
CA THR A 543 0.79 -40.93 9.00
C THR A 543 -0.28 -41.89 8.52
N LEU A 544 0.08 -43.10 8.08
CA LEU A 544 -0.88 -44.15 7.70
C LEU A 544 -1.75 -44.60 8.88
N ALA A 545 -1.18 -44.68 10.08
CA ALA A 545 -1.91 -44.98 11.31
C ALA A 545 -2.93 -43.89 11.64
N TYR A 546 -2.50 -42.61 11.64
CA TYR A 546 -3.39 -41.47 11.84
C TYR A 546 -4.54 -41.44 10.82
N LEU A 547 -4.24 -41.62 9.52
CA LEU A 547 -5.25 -41.70 8.46
C LEU A 547 -6.26 -42.85 8.72
N ALA A 548 -5.77 -44.02 9.11
CA ALA A 548 -6.64 -45.18 9.40
C ALA A 548 -7.51 -45.01 10.66
N GLU A 549 -7.06 -44.20 11.62
CA GLU A 549 -7.79 -43.82 12.83
C GLU A 549 -8.86 -42.76 12.51
N ILE A 550 -8.45 -41.59 12.01
CA ILE A 550 -9.34 -40.44 11.80
C ILE A 550 -10.46 -40.74 10.79
N GLY A 551 -10.15 -41.51 9.73
CA GLY A 551 -11.11 -41.93 8.72
C GLY A 551 -12.15 -42.96 9.21
N LYS A 552 -11.97 -43.53 10.41
CA LYS A 552 -12.98 -44.35 11.11
C LYS A 552 -13.64 -43.60 12.26
N GLY A 553 -12.92 -42.67 12.89
CA GLY A 553 -13.36 -41.94 14.08
C GLY A 553 -14.37 -40.83 13.81
N ASP A 554 -14.22 -40.07 12.72
CA ASP A 554 -15.09 -38.91 12.43
C ASP A 554 -15.85 -39.07 11.09
N PRO A 555 -17.20 -39.09 11.09
CA PRO A 555 -18.00 -39.25 9.87
C PRO A 555 -17.92 -38.07 8.89
N ARG A 556 -17.32 -36.94 9.29
CA ARG A 556 -17.03 -35.78 8.43
C ARG A 556 -15.78 -36.01 7.57
N VAL A 557 -14.91 -36.96 7.92
CA VAL A 557 -13.61 -37.17 7.27
C VAL A 557 -13.71 -38.25 6.20
N ARG A 558 -13.12 -37.99 5.04
CA ARG A 558 -12.98 -38.96 3.93
C ARG A 558 -11.56 -38.87 3.39
N ILE A 559 -10.93 -40.03 3.20
CA ILE A 559 -9.58 -40.12 2.65
C ILE A 559 -9.68 -40.63 1.22
N LEU A 560 -9.03 -39.93 0.28
CA LEU A 560 -9.04 -40.24 -1.14
C LEU A 560 -7.60 -40.39 -1.63
N ALA A 561 -7.23 -41.61 -2.05
CA ALA A 561 -5.90 -41.88 -2.58
C ALA A 561 -5.72 -41.29 -3.99
N TRP A 562 -4.66 -40.52 -4.18
CA TRP A 562 -4.28 -39.91 -5.46
C TRP A 562 -2.84 -40.31 -5.83
N ASN A 563 -2.71 -41.52 -6.39
CA ASN A 563 -1.43 -42.20 -6.64
C ASN A 563 -0.74 -41.73 -7.93
N HIS A 564 -0.47 -40.43 -8.03
CA HIS A 564 0.20 -39.78 -9.17
C HIS A 564 1.45 -38.99 -8.74
N ARG A 565 2.22 -38.47 -9.70
CA ARG A 565 3.31 -37.51 -9.39
C ARG A 565 2.69 -36.22 -8.82
N PHE A 566 3.23 -35.71 -7.71
CA PHE A 566 2.72 -34.52 -7.04
C PHE A 566 2.47 -33.34 -8.02
N ASN A 567 1.24 -32.85 -8.01
CA ASN A 567 0.73 -31.73 -8.77
C ASN A 567 -0.40 -31.14 -7.95
N TYR A 568 -0.17 -29.98 -7.31
CA TYR A 568 -1.11 -29.35 -6.37
C TYR A 568 -2.45 -29.02 -7.04
N SER A 569 -2.39 -28.50 -8.26
CA SER A 569 -3.57 -28.23 -9.09
C SER A 569 -4.33 -29.51 -9.45
N GLY A 570 -3.61 -30.56 -9.83
CA GLY A 570 -4.17 -31.86 -10.22
C GLY A 570 -4.88 -32.58 -9.08
N ILE A 571 -4.26 -32.64 -7.90
CA ILE A 571 -4.86 -33.28 -6.72
C ILE A 571 -6.07 -32.49 -6.20
N ASN A 572 -6.03 -31.16 -6.18
CA ASN A 572 -7.18 -30.34 -5.80
C ASN A 572 -8.34 -30.45 -6.80
N ASN A 573 -8.07 -30.52 -8.11
CA ASN A 573 -9.10 -30.79 -9.12
C ASN A 573 -9.77 -32.16 -8.89
N PHE A 574 -9.00 -33.19 -8.51
CA PHE A 574 -9.52 -34.50 -8.13
C PHE A 574 -10.37 -34.45 -6.85
N GLY A 575 -9.94 -33.69 -5.83
CA GLY A 575 -10.76 -33.39 -4.64
C GLY A 575 -12.08 -32.72 -5.01
N ALA A 576 -12.05 -31.69 -5.86
CA ALA A 576 -13.21 -30.92 -6.30
C ALA A 576 -14.24 -31.77 -7.09
N TYR A 577 -13.77 -32.81 -7.77
CA TYR A 577 -14.63 -33.81 -8.40
C TYR A 577 -15.37 -34.67 -7.36
N HIS A 578 -14.68 -35.14 -6.32
CA HIS A 578 -15.20 -36.04 -5.28
C HIS A 578 -15.86 -35.35 -4.06
N ALA A 579 -15.76 -34.02 -3.97
CA ALA A 579 -16.48 -33.17 -3.04
C ALA A 579 -18.01 -33.38 -3.12
N ARG A 580 -18.70 -33.39 -1.99
CA ARG A 580 -20.16 -33.38 -1.88
C ARG A 580 -20.73 -31.98 -1.68
N GLY A 581 -19.93 -31.05 -1.16
CA GLY A 581 -20.33 -29.68 -0.86
C GLY A 581 -20.57 -28.80 -2.08
N ASP A 582 -21.43 -27.80 -1.89
CA ASP A 582 -21.69 -26.73 -2.86
C ASP A 582 -20.59 -25.65 -2.81
N VAL A 583 -19.85 -25.60 -1.71
CA VAL A 583 -18.66 -24.77 -1.52
C VAL A 583 -17.44 -25.68 -1.38
N LEU A 584 -16.36 -25.35 -2.10
CA LEU A 584 -15.06 -25.99 -1.97
C LEU A 584 -14.14 -25.09 -1.14
N GLY A 585 -13.34 -25.69 -0.26
CA GLY A 585 -12.20 -25.05 0.37
C GLY A 585 -10.90 -25.67 -0.12
N LEU A 586 -10.00 -24.86 -0.68
CA LEU A 586 -8.58 -25.22 -0.85
C LEU A 586 -7.89 -24.95 0.49
N ILE A 587 -7.30 -26.00 1.08
CA ILE A 587 -6.77 -25.99 2.45
C ILE A 587 -5.42 -26.71 2.44
N ASN A 588 -4.35 -26.02 2.83
CA ASN A 588 -3.06 -26.69 3.00
C ASN A 588 -3.05 -27.57 4.27
N ASN A 589 -2.21 -28.60 4.30
CA ASN A 589 -2.15 -29.58 5.39
C ASN A 589 -1.45 -29.09 6.68
N ASP A 590 -1.08 -27.81 6.72
CA ASP A 590 -0.29 -27.16 7.77
C ASP A 590 -0.89 -25.80 8.19
N ILE A 591 -2.23 -25.68 8.14
CA ILE A 591 -2.97 -24.51 8.64
C ILE A 591 -3.73 -24.82 9.94
N GLU A 592 -3.77 -23.86 10.86
CA GLU A 592 -4.41 -24.01 12.17
C GLU A 592 -5.39 -22.85 12.43
N PRO A 593 -6.71 -23.11 12.56
CA PRO A 593 -7.69 -22.07 12.90
C PRO A 593 -7.44 -21.42 14.26
N ILE A 594 -7.48 -20.08 14.28
CA ILE A 594 -7.31 -19.26 15.50
C ILE A 594 -8.66 -18.88 16.11
N ASN A 595 -9.66 -18.49 15.29
CA ASN A 595 -11.01 -18.16 15.76
C ASN A 595 -12.07 -19.18 15.28
N GLU A 596 -13.02 -19.54 16.15
CA GLU A 596 -14.01 -20.60 15.86
C GLU A 596 -14.94 -20.28 14.67
N GLU A 597 -15.16 -18.97 14.42
CA GLU A 597 -16.05 -18.44 13.39
C GLU A 597 -15.42 -18.40 11.98
N TRP A 598 -14.13 -18.71 11.82
CA TRP A 598 -13.37 -18.49 10.57
C TRP A 598 -14.09 -18.99 9.31
N LEU A 599 -14.61 -20.23 9.35
CA LEU A 599 -15.28 -20.84 8.21
C LEU A 599 -16.65 -20.23 7.96
N GLU A 600 -17.36 -19.86 9.02
CA GLU A 600 -18.66 -19.19 8.91
C GLU A 600 -18.51 -17.81 8.26
N GLU A 601 -17.50 -17.04 8.68
CA GLU A 601 -17.14 -15.74 8.11
C GLU A 601 -16.79 -15.85 6.61
N MET A 602 -15.96 -16.82 6.23
CA MET A 602 -15.65 -17.05 4.81
C MET A 602 -16.89 -17.51 4.01
N VAL A 603 -17.78 -18.31 4.61
CA VAL A 603 -19.03 -18.74 3.96
C VAL A 603 -19.97 -17.56 3.74
N ARG A 604 -20.11 -16.63 4.71
CA ARG A 604 -20.89 -15.39 4.58
C ARG A 604 -20.51 -14.58 3.34
N HIS A 605 -19.22 -14.57 2.98
CA HIS A 605 -18.76 -13.96 1.74
C HIS A 605 -18.96 -14.84 0.50
N VAL A 606 -18.64 -16.15 0.54
CA VAL A 606 -18.64 -16.99 -0.68
C VAL A 606 -20.03 -17.35 -1.21
N VAL A 607 -21.08 -17.21 -0.38
CA VAL A 607 -22.48 -17.39 -0.83
C VAL A 607 -23.03 -16.19 -1.59
N ARG A 608 -22.36 -15.02 -1.53
CA ARG A 608 -22.79 -13.82 -2.25
C ARG A 608 -22.66 -14.00 -3.77
N PRO A 609 -23.71 -13.71 -4.57
CA PRO A 609 -23.69 -13.96 -6.02
C PRO A 609 -22.55 -13.26 -6.77
N ASP A 610 -22.17 -12.05 -6.33
CA ASP A 610 -21.13 -11.21 -6.91
C ASP A 610 -19.68 -11.64 -6.58
N ILE A 611 -19.51 -12.51 -5.58
CA ILE A 611 -18.20 -12.94 -5.09
C ILE A 611 -17.80 -14.29 -5.67
N GLY A 612 -16.52 -14.48 -5.96
CA GLY A 612 -15.95 -15.69 -6.54
C GLY A 612 -15.08 -16.46 -5.54
N CYS A 613 -13.84 -16.04 -5.37
CA CYS A 613 -12.93 -16.57 -4.35
C CYS A 613 -12.98 -15.74 -3.05
N VAL A 614 -12.89 -16.41 -1.90
CA VAL A 614 -12.75 -15.77 -0.57
C VAL A 614 -11.49 -16.27 0.12
N GLY A 615 -10.61 -15.36 0.54
CA GLY A 615 -9.37 -15.65 1.25
C GLY A 615 -9.38 -15.21 2.71
N ALA A 616 -8.69 -15.98 3.56
CA ALA A 616 -8.51 -15.70 4.99
C ALA A 616 -7.27 -14.84 5.28
N LYS A 617 -7.17 -14.33 6.51
CA LYS A 617 -5.96 -13.70 7.06
C LYS A 617 -5.04 -14.77 7.62
N LEU A 618 -3.88 -14.97 6.99
CA LEU A 618 -2.91 -16.00 7.41
C LEU A 618 -1.69 -15.37 8.08
N TYR A 619 -1.26 -16.00 9.18
CA TYR A 619 -0.07 -15.64 9.92
C TYR A 619 1.00 -16.74 9.84
N TYR A 620 2.25 -16.32 9.84
CA TYR A 620 3.36 -17.18 10.25
C TYR A 620 3.27 -17.49 11.76
N PRO A 621 3.83 -18.61 12.25
CA PRO A 621 3.85 -18.97 13.68
C PRO A 621 4.56 -17.97 14.62
N ASN A 622 5.14 -16.88 14.08
CA ASN A 622 5.81 -15.80 14.82
C ASN A 622 4.96 -14.51 14.93
N ASP A 623 3.64 -14.62 14.72
CA ASP A 623 2.67 -13.51 14.68
C ASP A 623 3.02 -12.39 13.69
N THR A 624 3.58 -12.77 12.53
CA THR A 624 3.69 -11.88 11.37
C THR A 624 2.75 -12.30 10.24
N ILE A 625 2.22 -11.31 9.52
CA ILE A 625 1.33 -11.51 8.38
C ILE A 625 2.06 -12.30 7.29
N GLN A 626 1.42 -13.35 6.81
CA GLN A 626 1.83 -14.09 5.62
C GLN A 626 0.95 -13.75 4.42
N HIS A 627 -0.37 -13.63 4.64
CA HIS A 627 -1.33 -13.28 3.59
C HIS A 627 -2.43 -12.34 4.11
N ALA A 628 -2.59 -11.20 3.43
CA ALA A 628 -3.69 -10.27 3.61
C ALA A 628 -4.24 -9.77 2.26
N GLY A 629 -4.54 -10.70 1.35
CA GLY A 629 -4.71 -10.43 -0.09
C GLY A 629 -3.45 -10.71 -0.91
N VAL A 630 -3.60 -10.82 -2.24
CA VAL A 630 -2.51 -10.91 -3.21
C VAL A 630 -2.62 -9.74 -4.18
N VAL A 631 -1.49 -9.08 -4.39
CA VAL A 631 -1.28 -7.98 -5.36
C VAL A 631 -0.49 -8.52 -6.54
N LEU A 632 -0.94 -8.23 -7.75
CA LEU A 632 -0.27 -8.64 -9.00
C LEU A 632 0.94 -7.74 -9.30
N GLY A 633 1.85 -8.22 -10.15
CA GLY A 633 3.05 -7.50 -10.57
C GLY A 633 4.19 -7.52 -9.54
N ILE A 634 3.90 -7.65 -8.24
CA ILE A 634 4.94 -7.76 -7.20
C ILE A 634 5.87 -8.93 -7.49
N GLY A 635 7.18 -8.68 -7.41
CA GLY A 635 8.21 -9.69 -7.70
C GLY A 635 8.20 -10.20 -9.15
N GLY A 636 7.50 -9.50 -10.06
CA GLY A 636 7.36 -9.87 -11.45
C GLY A 636 6.14 -10.76 -11.78
N VAL A 637 5.39 -11.27 -10.80
CA VAL A 637 4.11 -11.97 -11.05
C VAL A 637 3.06 -11.60 -10.02
N ALA A 638 3.26 -11.96 -8.75
CA ALA A 638 2.32 -11.66 -7.67
C ALA A 638 3.01 -11.78 -6.30
N GLY A 639 2.53 -11.02 -5.32
CA GLY A 639 3.01 -11.03 -3.93
C GLY A 639 1.88 -10.82 -2.92
N HIS A 640 2.07 -11.28 -1.68
CA HIS A 640 1.05 -11.15 -0.64
C HIS A 640 1.11 -9.76 -0.01
N ALA A 641 -0.01 -9.05 0.07
CA ALA A 641 -0.06 -7.73 0.68
C ALA A 641 0.35 -7.77 2.17
N HIS A 642 1.12 -6.78 2.62
CA HIS A 642 1.58 -6.58 4.00
C HIS A 642 2.39 -7.75 4.58
N LYS A 643 3.10 -8.51 3.74
CA LYS A 643 3.90 -9.65 4.21
C LYS A 643 4.93 -9.20 5.25
N TYR A 644 5.07 -9.99 6.31
CA TYR A 644 5.91 -9.76 7.50
C TYR A 644 5.49 -8.60 8.43
N PHE A 645 4.37 -7.92 8.20
CA PHE A 645 3.82 -6.96 9.16
C PHE A 645 3.44 -7.67 10.47
N ASN A 646 3.45 -6.96 11.60
CA ASN A 646 2.98 -7.56 12.86
C ASN A 646 1.47 -7.83 12.81
N ARG A 647 1.01 -8.89 13.48
CA ARG A 647 -0.41 -9.27 13.58
C ARG A 647 -1.36 -8.12 14.00
N HIS A 648 -0.90 -7.22 14.86
CA HIS A 648 -1.68 -6.07 15.35
C HIS A 648 -1.50 -4.80 14.53
N ALA A 649 -0.76 -4.84 13.42
CA ALA A 649 -0.62 -3.68 12.54
C ALA A 649 -1.95 -3.39 11.81
N ASN A 650 -2.33 -2.12 11.77
CA ASN A 650 -3.48 -1.66 10.97
C ASN A 650 -3.20 -1.72 9.46
N GLY A 651 -1.91 -1.71 9.06
CA GLY A 651 -1.49 -1.74 7.65
C GLY A 651 -1.72 -0.42 6.93
N TYR A 652 -1.42 -0.40 5.63
CA TYR A 652 -1.59 0.76 4.76
C TYR A 652 -3.04 1.25 4.79
N PHE A 653 -3.27 2.47 5.27
CA PHE A 653 -4.60 3.06 5.46
C PHE A 653 -5.62 2.10 6.08
N SER A 654 -5.22 1.41 7.17
CA SER A 654 -6.07 0.47 7.93
C SER A 654 -6.49 -0.81 7.19
N ARG A 655 -5.98 -1.07 5.98
CA ARG A 655 -6.40 -2.21 5.13
C ARG A 655 -6.19 -3.60 5.76
N LEU A 656 -5.39 -3.78 6.81
CA LEU A 656 -5.28 -5.07 7.53
C LEU A 656 -6.45 -5.37 8.48
N ALA A 657 -7.36 -4.41 8.67
CA ALA A 657 -8.55 -4.51 9.52
C ALA A 657 -9.87 -4.43 8.73
N LEU A 658 -9.82 -4.35 7.39
CA LEU A 658 -10.99 -4.10 6.53
C LEU A 658 -11.18 -5.21 5.50
N ALA A 659 -12.39 -5.77 5.43
CA ALA A 659 -12.78 -6.64 4.32
C ALA A 659 -12.76 -5.85 3.00
N GLN A 660 -12.17 -6.41 1.96
CA GLN A 660 -11.95 -5.69 0.70
C GLN A 660 -11.75 -6.64 -0.48
N ASN A 661 -11.92 -6.11 -1.70
CA ASN A 661 -11.58 -6.84 -2.91
C ASN A 661 -10.06 -6.79 -3.17
N TYR A 662 -9.52 -7.93 -3.60
CA TYR A 662 -8.17 -8.04 -4.19
C TYR A 662 -8.27 -8.70 -5.56
N SER A 663 -7.19 -8.65 -6.35
CA SER A 663 -7.15 -9.39 -7.62
C SER A 663 -7.02 -10.89 -7.40
N ALA A 664 -6.26 -11.33 -6.39
CA ALA A 664 -6.20 -12.74 -6.00
C ALA A 664 -6.13 -12.94 -4.48
N VAL A 665 -6.36 -14.19 -4.07
CA VAL A 665 -6.20 -14.70 -2.69
C VAL A 665 -5.48 -16.05 -2.74
N THR A 666 -4.81 -16.44 -1.63
CA THR A 666 -3.92 -17.62 -1.61
C THR A 666 -4.67 -18.94 -1.59
N GLY A 667 -4.18 -19.94 -2.33
CA GLY A 667 -4.70 -21.31 -2.31
C GLY A 667 -4.56 -22.04 -0.96
N ALA A 668 -3.73 -21.52 -0.04
CA ALA A 668 -3.52 -22.13 1.28
C ALA A 668 -4.78 -22.13 2.17
N CYS A 669 -5.69 -21.15 1.98
CA CYS A 669 -7.02 -21.12 2.58
C CYS A 669 -7.96 -20.25 1.72
N LEU A 670 -8.67 -20.90 0.79
CA LEU A 670 -9.54 -20.26 -0.21
C LEU A 670 -10.89 -20.98 -0.30
N LEU A 671 -12.01 -20.26 -0.13
CA LEU A 671 -13.34 -20.78 -0.47
C LEU A 671 -13.80 -20.31 -1.86
N ILE A 672 -14.48 -21.21 -2.59
CA ILE A 672 -15.14 -20.93 -3.87
C ILE A 672 -16.37 -21.82 -4.06
N ARG A 673 -17.43 -21.31 -4.69
CA ARG A 673 -18.60 -22.13 -5.07
C ARG A 673 -18.18 -23.22 -6.07
N LYS A 674 -18.56 -24.47 -5.82
CA LYS A 674 -18.22 -25.63 -6.66
C LYS A 674 -18.68 -25.48 -8.11
N ALA A 675 -19.85 -24.87 -8.31
CA ALA A 675 -20.37 -24.55 -9.65
C ALA A 675 -19.45 -23.56 -10.40
N LEU A 676 -18.97 -22.52 -9.72
CA LEU A 676 -18.06 -21.52 -10.30
C LEU A 676 -16.67 -22.12 -10.57
N TYR A 677 -16.13 -22.91 -9.64
CA TYR A 677 -14.86 -23.62 -9.86
C TYR A 677 -14.90 -24.48 -11.13
N ARG A 678 -16.03 -25.16 -11.38
CA ARG A 678 -16.25 -25.92 -12.63
C ARG A 678 -16.42 -25.02 -13.85
N GLN A 679 -17.16 -23.91 -13.73
CA GLN A 679 -17.35 -22.92 -14.81
C GLN A 679 -16.02 -22.35 -15.34
N VAL A 680 -15.06 -22.07 -14.45
CA VAL A 680 -13.74 -21.51 -14.82
C VAL A 680 -12.67 -22.57 -15.11
N GLY A 681 -13.04 -23.85 -15.18
CA GLY A 681 -12.13 -24.95 -15.50
C GLY A 681 -11.16 -25.37 -14.38
N GLY A 682 -11.40 -24.97 -13.13
CA GLY A 682 -10.60 -25.35 -11.96
C GLY A 682 -9.17 -24.78 -11.96
N LEU A 683 -8.25 -25.47 -11.28
CA LEU A 683 -6.83 -25.09 -11.23
C LEU A 683 -6.10 -25.58 -12.49
N ASN A 684 -5.18 -24.80 -13.07
CA ASN A 684 -4.44 -25.22 -14.26
C ASN A 684 -3.36 -26.28 -13.90
N ALA A 685 -3.74 -27.55 -13.93
CA ALA A 685 -2.85 -28.67 -13.65
C ALA A 685 -1.83 -28.99 -14.74
N ARG A 686 -1.93 -28.39 -15.94
CA ARG A 686 -0.98 -28.59 -17.03
C ARG A 686 0.20 -27.64 -16.92
N ASP A 687 -0.08 -26.34 -16.81
CA ASP A 687 0.94 -25.30 -16.92
C ASP A 687 1.34 -24.71 -15.56
N LEU A 688 0.48 -24.83 -14.53
CA LEU A 688 0.69 -24.35 -13.16
C LEU A 688 0.54 -25.49 -12.12
N PRO A 689 1.39 -26.54 -12.18
CA PRO A 689 1.26 -27.69 -11.28
C PRO A 689 1.61 -27.39 -9.81
N ILE A 690 2.34 -26.32 -9.50
CA ILE A 690 2.88 -26.05 -8.14
C ILE A 690 2.67 -24.60 -7.69
N ALA A 691 2.96 -23.61 -8.53
CA ALA A 691 2.94 -22.18 -8.19
C ALA A 691 1.90 -21.40 -9.02
N PHE A 692 1.46 -20.24 -8.50
CA PHE A 692 0.53 -19.28 -9.13
C PHE A 692 -0.84 -19.83 -9.61
N ASN A 693 -1.16 -21.09 -9.33
CA ASN A 693 -2.42 -21.72 -9.74
C ASN A 693 -3.64 -21.10 -9.06
N ASP A 694 -3.48 -20.61 -7.85
CA ASP A 694 -4.45 -19.83 -7.09
C ASP A 694 -4.66 -18.42 -7.69
N VAL A 695 -3.57 -17.77 -8.13
CA VAL A 695 -3.63 -16.50 -8.86
C VAL A 695 -4.35 -16.67 -10.22
N ASP A 696 -3.99 -17.68 -11.02
CA ASP A 696 -4.67 -18.03 -12.28
C ASP A 696 -6.16 -18.35 -12.07
N LEU A 697 -6.51 -19.12 -11.04
CA LEU A 697 -7.91 -19.36 -10.67
C LEU A 697 -8.64 -18.06 -10.34
N CYS A 698 -8.05 -17.21 -9.51
CA CYS A 698 -8.61 -15.91 -9.14
C CYS A 698 -8.80 -14.96 -10.33
N LEU A 699 -7.90 -15.00 -11.32
CA LEU A 699 -7.99 -14.18 -12.53
C LEU A 699 -9.09 -14.69 -13.49
N LYS A 700 -9.19 -16.01 -13.72
CA LYS A 700 -10.31 -16.59 -14.51
C LYS A 700 -11.67 -16.32 -13.86
N VAL A 701 -11.73 -16.34 -12.52
CA VAL A 701 -12.93 -15.96 -11.76
C VAL A 701 -13.31 -14.49 -11.98
N ARG A 702 -12.32 -13.60 -12.13
CA ARG A 702 -12.56 -12.18 -12.46
C ARG A 702 -12.99 -11.97 -13.90
N GLU A 703 -12.39 -12.68 -14.86
CA GLU A 703 -12.87 -12.67 -16.26
C GLU A 703 -14.29 -13.19 -16.40
N ALA A 704 -14.70 -14.16 -15.57
CA ALA A 704 -16.08 -14.63 -15.48
C ALA A 704 -17.06 -13.64 -14.80
N GLY A 705 -16.61 -12.43 -14.44
CA GLY A 705 -17.44 -11.34 -13.91
C GLY A 705 -17.58 -11.27 -12.39
N TYR A 706 -16.84 -12.09 -11.63
CA TYR A 706 -16.93 -12.12 -10.16
C TYR A 706 -15.80 -11.33 -9.48
N ARG A 707 -16.05 -10.84 -8.27
CA ARG A 707 -15.02 -10.22 -7.41
C ARG A 707 -14.42 -11.24 -6.45
N ASN A 708 -13.11 -11.17 -6.22
CA ASN A 708 -12.46 -11.89 -5.12
C ASN A 708 -12.48 -11.02 -3.87
N VAL A 709 -12.66 -11.62 -2.70
CA VAL A 709 -12.69 -10.93 -1.39
C VAL A 709 -11.65 -11.53 -0.47
N TRP A 710 -10.99 -10.67 0.30
CA TRP A 710 -10.24 -11.05 1.47
C TRP A 710 -10.95 -10.51 2.72
N THR A 711 -11.09 -11.34 3.76
CA THR A 711 -11.68 -10.95 5.05
C THR A 711 -10.63 -10.99 6.17
N PRO A 712 -10.53 -9.95 7.01
CA PRO A 712 -9.62 -9.91 8.16
C PRO A 712 -10.13 -10.75 9.35
N ASP A 713 -11.40 -11.17 9.33
CA ASP A 713 -12.09 -11.80 10.47
C ASP A 713 -12.10 -13.35 10.40
N ALA A 714 -11.47 -13.94 9.39
CA ALA A 714 -11.07 -15.35 9.38
C ALA A 714 -9.55 -15.44 9.60
N GLU A 715 -9.13 -15.80 10.81
CA GLU A 715 -7.73 -15.79 11.25
C GLU A 715 -7.19 -17.22 11.42
N LEU A 716 -6.12 -17.57 10.70
CA LEU A 716 -5.44 -18.88 10.81
C LEU A 716 -3.91 -18.71 10.83
N TYR A 717 -3.20 -19.63 11.49
CA TYR A 717 -1.77 -19.84 11.24
C TYR A 717 -1.57 -20.71 9.99
N HIS A 718 -0.48 -20.52 9.26
CA HIS A 718 -0.02 -21.41 8.18
C HIS A 718 1.50 -21.56 8.32
N HIS A 719 1.95 -22.79 8.56
CA HIS A 719 3.31 -23.04 9.04
C HIS A 719 4.37 -22.96 7.92
N GLU A 720 3.96 -23.09 6.66
CA GLU A 720 4.64 -22.81 5.38
C GLU A 720 6.04 -23.44 5.16
N SER A 721 6.17 -24.15 4.04
CA SER A 721 7.43 -24.65 3.46
C SER A 721 8.16 -25.76 4.23
N GLU A 722 7.61 -26.25 5.35
CA GLU A 722 8.19 -27.42 6.04
C GLU A 722 8.13 -28.72 5.22
N SER A 723 7.10 -28.93 4.40
CA SER A 723 6.90 -30.17 3.61
C SER A 723 7.49 -30.12 2.19
N ARG A 724 7.68 -28.92 1.62
CA ARG A 724 7.99 -28.73 0.18
C ARG A 724 9.49 -28.75 -0.15
N GLY A 725 10.33 -28.22 0.75
CA GLY A 725 11.73 -27.92 0.47
C GLY A 725 11.94 -26.81 -0.57
N ALA A 726 13.19 -26.44 -0.82
CA ALA A 726 13.57 -25.40 -1.78
C ALA A 726 13.54 -25.88 -3.25
N ASP A 727 13.56 -24.95 -4.21
CA ASP A 727 13.77 -25.24 -5.65
C ASP A 727 15.27 -25.46 -5.98
N ASP A 728 15.86 -26.36 -5.20
CA ASP A 728 17.28 -26.74 -5.13
C ASP A 728 17.90 -27.26 -6.45
N ASN A 729 17.11 -27.89 -7.33
CA ASN A 729 17.61 -28.56 -8.53
C ASN A 729 17.13 -27.93 -9.86
N ALA A 730 17.83 -28.26 -10.94
CA ALA A 730 17.58 -27.69 -12.27
C ALA A 730 16.17 -27.97 -12.81
N SER A 731 15.57 -29.13 -12.52
CA SER A 731 14.20 -29.44 -12.96
C SER A 731 13.15 -28.61 -12.21
N LYS A 732 13.31 -28.45 -10.89
CA LYS A 732 12.48 -27.56 -10.06
C LYS A 732 12.56 -26.11 -10.56
N ARG A 733 13.78 -25.59 -10.82
CA ARG A 733 13.96 -24.23 -11.38
C ARG A 733 13.36 -24.06 -12.78
N ALA A 734 13.56 -25.02 -13.67
CA ALA A 734 12.98 -24.97 -15.02
C ALA A 734 11.45 -24.95 -14.99
N ARG A 735 10.83 -25.74 -14.08
CA ARG A 735 9.38 -25.68 -13.81
C ARG A 735 8.96 -24.30 -13.33
N ALA A 736 9.59 -23.77 -12.29
CA ALA A 736 9.24 -22.46 -11.73
C ALA A 736 9.35 -21.32 -12.76
N ILE A 737 10.37 -21.36 -13.63
CA ILE A 737 10.51 -20.43 -14.76
C ILE A 737 9.35 -20.61 -15.76
N GLY A 738 8.98 -21.84 -16.09
CA GLY A 738 7.82 -22.13 -16.94
C GLY A 738 6.49 -21.59 -16.38
N GLU A 739 6.28 -21.74 -15.07
CA GLU A 739 5.08 -21.23 -14.37
C GLU A 739 5.04 -19.68 -14.43
N VAL A 740 6.18 -19.00 -14.22
CA VAL A 740 6.30 -17.54 -14.40
C VAL A 740 6.03 -17.11 -15.84
N LEU A 741 6.60 -17.82 -16.83
CA LEU A 741 6.42 -17.50 -18.25
C LEU A 741 4.97 -17.69 -18.70
N TYR A 742 4.28 -18.74 -18.24
CA TYR A 742 2.84 -18.91 -18.48
C TYR A 742 2.04 -17.72 -17.92
N MET A 743 2.31 -17.33 -16.66
CA MET A 743 1.60 -16.20 -16.04
C MET A 743 1.83 -14.90 -16.80
N ARG A 744 3.07 -14.63 -17.22
CA ARG A 744 3.41 -13.43 -17.99
C ARG A 744 2.85 -13.44 -19.41
N HIS A 745 2.78 -14.60 -20.06
CA HIS A 745 2.18 -14.74 -21.39
C HIS A 745 0.65 -14.60 -21.38
N THR A 746 0.00 -15.19 -20.38
CA THR A 746 -1.48 -15.29 -20.30
C THR A 746 -2.11 -14.06 -19.67
N TRP A 747 -1.50 -13.53 -18.60
CA TRP A 747 -2.09 -12.51 -17.72
C TRP A 747 -1.32 -11.18 -17.73
N GLY A 748 -0.35 -11.01 -18.62
CA GLY A 748 0.64 -9.91 -18.57
C GLY A 748 0.04 -8.51 -18.38
N GLU A 749 -1.05 -8.18 -19.09
CA GLU A 749 -1.71 -6.88 -18.95
C GLU A 749 -2.31 -6.68 -17.55
N GLN A 750 -3.00 -7.69 -17.02
CA GLN A 750 -3.58 -7.65 -15.68
C GLN A 750 -2.49 -7.62 -14.60
N LEU A 751 -1.37 -8.33 -14.81
CA LEU A 751 -0.23 -8.32 -13.89
C LEU A 751 0.46 -6.94 -13.80
N ASP A 752 0.47 -6.18 -14.88
CA ASP A 752 1.05 -4.83 -14.91
C ASP A 752 0.06 -3.72 -14.51
N ARG A 753 -1.23 -4.06 -14.30
CA ARG A 753 -2.33 -3.13 -13.99
C ARG A 753 -3.30 -3.71 -12.96
N ASP A 754 -2.82 -4.06 -11.77
CA ASP A 754 -3.69 -4.56 -10.69
C ASP A 754 -4.65 -3.46 -10.17
N PRO A 755 -5.98 -3.58 -10.34
CA PRO A 755 -6.92 -2.59 -9.80
C PRO A 755 -7.00 -2.54 -8.27
N ALA A 756 -6.49 -3.55 -7.55
CA ALA A 756 -6.46 -3.55 -6.07
C ALA A 756 -5.24 -2.78 -5.49
N TYR A 757 -4.37 -2.26 -6.36
CA TYR A 757 -3.11 -1.61 -6.01
C TYR A 757 -2.91 -0.32 -6.82
N ASN A 758 -2.13 0.63 -6.30
CA ASN A 758 -1.92 1.92 -6.95
C ASN A 758 -0.57 1.93 -7.68
N PRO A 759 -0.48 2.45 -8.93
CA PRO A 759 0.75 2.43 -9.74
C PRO A 759 1.89 3.30 -9.18
N ASN A 760 1.63 4.14 -8.19
CA ASN A 760 2.64 4.94 -7.47
C ASN A 760 3.33 4.17 -6.33
N LEU A 761 2.85 2.97 -6.00
CA LEU A 761 3.44 2.10 -4.99
C LEU A 761 4.38 1.07 -5.62
N THR A 762 5.32 0.55 -4.82
CA THR A 762 6.37 -0.36 -5.31
C THR A 762 5.83 -1.73 -5.72
N LEU A 763 6.43 -2.32 -6.75
CA LEU A 763 6.23 -3.73 -7.12
C LEU A 763 7.44 -4.60 -6.70
N VAL A 764 8.34 -4.06 -5.88
CA VAL A 764 9.54 -4.76 -5.39
C VAL A 764 9.35 -5.32 -3.98
N HIS A 765 8.49 -4.71 -3.18
CA HIS A 765 8.25 -5.06 -1.77
C HIS A 765 6.76 -5.18 -1.46
N GLU A 766 6.44 -6.01 -0.47
CA GLU A 766 5.07 -6.28 -0.03
C GLU A 766 4.47 -5.22 0.93
N ASP A 767 5.12 -4.05 1.07
CA ASP A 767 4.95 -3.12 2.19
C ASP A 767 4.17 -1.83 1.91
N PHE A 768 3.74 -1.62 0.66
CA PHE A 768 3.07 -0.38 0.20
C PHE A 768 3.96 0.88 0.29
N SER A 769 5.29 0.72 0.22
CA SER A 769 6.22 1.84 0.02
C SER A 769 6.13 2.46 -1.38
N LEU A 770 6.68 3.67 -1.54
CA LEU A 770 6.60 4.46 -2.78
C LEU A 770 7.53 3.93 -3.89
N ARG A 771 7.13 4.14 -5.16
CA ARG A 771 7.88 3.76 -6.37
C ARG A 771 8.66 4.91 -7.00
#